data_AF-A0ABD3YQ40-F1
#
_entry.id   AF-A0ABD3YQ40-F1
#
_cell.length_a   1.000
_cell.length_b   1.000
_cell.length_c   1.000
_cell.angle_alpha   90.00
_cell.angle_beta   90.00
_cell.angle_gamma   90.00
#
_symmetry.space_group_name_H-M   'P 1'
#
loop_
_entity.id
_entity.type
_entity.pdbx_description
1 polymer ?
#
loop_
_entity_poly.entity_id
_entity_poly.type
_entity_poly.pdbx_seq_one_letter_code
_entity_poly.pdbx_strand_id
1 'polypeptide(L)'
;MHDTLERVFGFRQFRPGQEAAVSAVLAGRSAAAIFPTGSGKSLCYQLPALLLPHLTLVVSPLLALMQDQLAFLARHGIAAASIDSAQSREQVAQTMARVRSGELKVLMISVERLKNERFRNFIGEVPISLLVVDEAHCISEWGHNFRPDYLKLPAYQKQFRIPQVLLLTATATPAVIADMRAKFAIAEADVVTTGFYRANLNLQVEPVASAAKRARLVEWLGARPGQPSIVYVTQQKTAEDIAAHLSERGIPARAYHAGMDHAEREAIQQRFMAGALNCIVATIAFGMGIDKSDIRNVVHFDLPKSVENYSQEIGRAGRDGQPSDCLVLANRDSLSVLENFVYGDTPEREGIRSVLAEIAAAPNGQWELMLTALSDQSNIRQLPLKTLLVQLELRGIIAPRFAYFAEYRFKNLIEHATLLGHFEGERRQFVEAILDTSARARTWSTLDFDTLYQRHGAERARVVKALDYFQERGWIELESKQMTEVYAVREAGFDMDALSDELYAYFKRHEASEIARIGAMLELFASDQCLSRRLARYFGDERAPEHCGHCSVCAGRVAHLPEPPALPPLDGQTLQSRCAAFLDKYQGARGMPPSADCVTRFLCGISVPAFTRLRARTLPGYAALEDYPYAQVRAWVMAQLAQG
;
A
#
# COMPACT_ATOMS: atom_id res chain seq x y z
N MET A 1 -3.97 -32.12 -16.62
CA MET A 1 -4.41 -30.81 -16.09
C MET A 1 -5.90 -30.57 -16.30
N HIS A 2 -6.45 -30.84 -17.49
CA HIS A 2 -7.89 -30.72 -17.79
C HIS A 2 -8.78 -31.56 -16.85
N ASP A 3 -8.42 -32.81 -16.58
CA ASP A 3 -9.18 -33.66 -15.65
C ASP A 3 -9.26 -33.06 -14.24
N THR A 4 -8.14 -32.51 -13.73
CA THR A 4 -8.11 -31.85 -12.43
C THR A 4 -8.92 -30.56 -12.42
N LEU A 5 -8.89 -29.80 -13.53
CA LEU A 5 -9.68 -28.59 -13.71
C LEU A 5 -11.18 -28.88 -13.56
N GLU A 6 -11.67 -29.92 -14.25
CA GLU A 6 -13.09 -30.29 -14.19
C GLU A 6 -13.44 -30.94 -12.85
N ARG A 7 -12.64 -31.91 -12.37
CA ARG A 7 -12.96 -32.68 -11.16
C ARG A 7 -12.89 -31.85 -9.88
N VAL A 8 -11.90 -30.95 -9.77
CA VAL A 8 -11.68 -30.17 -8.54
C VAL A 8 -12.42 -28.85 -8.60
N PHE A 9 -12.35 -28.11 -9.71
CA PHE A 9 -12.90 -26.76 -9.80
C PHE A 9 -14.24 -26.68 -10.55
N GLY A 10 -14.71 -27.77 -11.16
CA GLY A 10 -15.97 -27.80 -11.92
C GLY A 10 -15.93 -27.05 -13.25
N PHE A 11 -14.74 -26.62 -13.70
CA PHE A 11 -14.59 -25.90 -14.97
C PHE A 11 -14.30 -26.85 -16.12
N ARG A 12 -15.12 -26.82 -17.17
CA ARG A 12 -14.93 -27.66 -18.36
C ARG A 12 -13.86 -27.15 -19.32
N GLN A 13 -13.56 -25.85 -19.27
CA GLN A 13 -12.65 -25.18 -20.20
C GLN A 13 -11.88 -24.08 -19.49
N PHE A 14 -10.67 -23.80 -19.97
CA PHE A 14 -9.91 -22.63 -19.55
C PHE A 14 -10.50 -21.36 -20.14
N ARG A 15 -10.41 -20.27 -19.38
CA ARG A 15 -10.58 -18.92 -19.92
C ARG A 15 -9.35 -18.54 -20.76
N PRO A 16 -9.48 -17.57 -21.68
CA PRO A 16 -8.36 -17.12 -22.50
C PRO A 16 -7.10 -16.82 -21.68
N GLY A 17 -5.95 -17.31 -22.13
CA GLY A 17 -4.64 -17.12 -21.50
C GLY A 17 -4.32 -18.05 -20.33
N GLN A 18 -5.32 -18.58 -19.60
CA GLN A 18 -5.06 -19.42 -18.42
C GLN A 18 -4.27 -20.68 -18.76
N GLU A 19 -4.66 -21.40 -19.82
CA GLU A 19 -3.99 -22.64 -20.22
C GLU A 19 -2.52 -22.45 -20.55
N ALA A 20 -2.18 -21.36 -21.26
CA ALA A 20 -0.80 -21.04 -21.63
C ALA A 20 0.06 -20.79 -20.39
N ALA A 21 -0.43 -19.99 -19.44
CA ALA A 21 0.28 -19.71 -18.19
C ALA A 21 0.45 -20.97 -17.33
N VAL A 22 -0.61 -21.77 -17.19
CA VAL A 22 -0.58 -23.05 -16.45
C VAL A 22 0.40 -24.03 -17.09
N SER A 23 0.38 -24.14 -18.43
CA SER A 23 1.25 -25.06 -19.17
C SER A 23 2.73 -24.70 -19.02
N ALA A 24 3.08 -23.41 -19.05
CA ALA A 24 4.45 -22.96 -18.81
C ALA A 24 4.95 -23.36 -17.42
N VAL A 25 4.13 -23.13 -16.38
CA VAL A 25 4.45 -23.48 -14.99
C VAL A 25 4.54 -25.00 -14.77
N LEU A 26 3.67 -25.79 -15.42
CA LEU A 26 3.76 -27.25 -15.33
C LEU A 26 4.97 -27.82 -16.08
N ALA A 27 5.48 -27.09 -17.06
CA ALA A 27 6.71 -27.42 -17.78
C ALA A 27 7.99 -26.99 -17.05
N GLY A 28 7.89 -26.51 -15.81
CA GLY A 28 9.06 -26.09 -15.02
C GLY A 28 9.58 -24.69 -15.38
N ARG A 29 8.82 -23.89 -16.12
CA ARG A 29 9.23 -22.55 -16.57
C ARG A 29 8.53 -21.46 -15.76
N SER A 30 9.27 -20.40 -15.48
CA SER A 30 8.72 -19.17 -14.91
C SER A 30 7.83 -18.46 -15.94
N ALA A 31 6.72 -17.87 -15.49
CA ALA A 31 5.73 -17.24 -16.37
C ALA A 31 5.15 -15.95 -15.77
N ALA A 32 4.58 -15.10 -16.62
CA ALA A 32 3.82 -13.94 -16.18
C ALA A 32 2.43 -13.93 -16.83
N ALA A 33 1.38 -13.80 -16.02
CA ALA A 33 -0.01 -13.70 -16.47
C ALA A 33 -0.56 -12.30 -16.14
N ILE A 34 -0.77 -11.51 -17.19
CA ILE A 34 -1.31 -10.15 -17.12
C ILE A 34 -2.73 -10.18 -17.66
N PHE A 35 -3.68 -10.44 -16.76
CA PHE A 35 -5.10 -10.57 -17.11
C PHE A 35 -5.94 -9.53 -16.37
N PRO A 36 -6.94 -8.88 -17.02
CA PRO A 36 -7.78 -7.90 -16.36
C PRO A 36 -8.55 -8.51 -15.18
N THR A 37 -9.06 -7.66 -14.30
CA THR A 37 -9.87 -8.06 -13.14
C THR A 37 -11.04 -8.97 -13.55
N GLY A 38 -11.35 -9.97 -12.73
CA GLY A 38 -12.42 -10.93 -13.01
C GLY A 38 -12.05 -12.06 -13.98
N SER A 39 -10.86 -12.07 -14.60
CA SER A 39 -10.45 -13.10 -15.58
C SER A 39 -10.05 -14.45 -14.98
N GLY A 40 -10.09 -14.62 -13.65
CA GLY A 40 -9.72 -15.87 -12.99
C GLY A 40 -8.20 -16.10 -12.90
N LYS A 41 -7.41 -15.05 -12.63
CA LYS A 41 -5.95 -15.15 -12.48
C LYS A 41 -5.51 -16.20 -11.46
N SER A 42 -6.24 -16.32 -10.34
CA SER A 42 -5.88 -17.24 -9.26
C SER A 42 -5.80 -18.69 -9.72
N LEU A 43 -6.64 -19.11 -10.66
CA LEU A 43 -6.61 -20.47 -11.20
C LEU A 43 -5.24 -20.84 -11.79
N CYS A 44 -4.49 -19.85 -12.28
CA CYS A 44 -3.16 -20.05 -12.88
C CYS A 44 -2.13 -20.56 -11.89
N TYR A 45 -2.32 -20.34 -10.58
CA TYR A 45 -1.48 -20.96 -9.55
C TYR A 45 -2.20 -22.09 -8.80
N GLN A 46 -3.52 -21.99 -8.62
CA GLN A 46 -4.29 -22.96 -7.84
C GLN A 46 -4.28 -24.35 -8.51
N LEU A 47 -4.37 -24.40 -9.84
CA LEU A 47 -4.31 -25.67 -10.56
C LEU A 47 -2.89 -26.27 -10.56
N PRO A 48 -1.81 -25.54 -10.89
CA PRO A 48 -0.46 -26.05 -10.72
C PRO A 48 -0.11 -26.48 -9.30
N ALA A 49 -0.63 -25.79 -8.28
CA ALA A 49 -0.38 -26.17 -6.88
C ALA A 49 -0.82 -27.61 -6.56
N LEU A 50 -1.84 -28.13 -7.25
CA LEU A 50 -2.30 -29.52 -7.08
C LEU A 50 -1.50 -30.54 -7.88
N LEU A 51 -0.84 -30.10 -8.96
CA LEU A 51 -0.15 -30.95 -9.91
C LEU A 51 1.36 -31.00 -9.67
N LEU A 52 1.90 -29.98 -9.00
CA LEU A 52 3.31 -29.93 -8.60
C LEU A 52 3.52 -30.68 -7.27
N PRO A 53 4.69 -31.32 -7.08
CA PRO A 53 4.91 -32.22 -5.95
C PRO A 53 4.92 -31.50 -4.59
N HIS A 54 5.46 -30.28 -4.51
CA HIS A 54 5.72 -29.60 -3.24
C HIS A 54 4.80 -28.39 -3.02
N LEU A 55 5.18 -27.53 -2.07
CA LEU A 55 4.42 -26.34 -1.67
C LEU A 55 4.38 -25.30 -2.80
N THR A 56 3.24 -24.60 -2.93
CA THR A 56 3.15 -23.32 -3.64
C THR A 56 3.12 -22.19 -2.63
N LEU A 57 4.12 -21.32 -2.67
CA LEU A 57 4.23 -20.13 -1.82
C LEU A 57 3.65 -18.92 -2.56
N VAL A 58 2.57 -18.34 -2.04
CA VAL A 58 1.89 -17.18 -2.64
C VAL A 58 2.18 -15.93 -1.82
N VAL A 59 2.86 -14.96 -2.42
CA VAL A 59 3.07 -13.63 -1.84
C VAL A 59 2.00 -12.70 -2.38
N SER A 60 1.17 -12.14 -1.51
CA SER A 60 0.10 -11.20 -1.87
C SER A 60 0.08 -10.01 -0.91
N PRO A 61 -0.24 -8.78 -1.36
CA PRO A 61 -0.13 -7.60 -0.51
C PRO A 61 -1.32 -7.39 0.45
N LEU A 62 -2.38 -8.21 0.36
CA LEU A 62 -3.67 -7.90 0.97
C LEU A 62 -4.26 -9.07 1.74
N LEU A 63 -4.43 -8.87 3.05
CA LEU A 63 -5.00 -9.87 3.95
C LEU A 63 -6.43 -10.26 3.57
N ALA A 64 -7.28 -9.29 3.21
CA ALA A 64 -8.66 -9.56 2.80
C ALA A 64 -8.72 -10.45 1.55
N LEU A 65 -7.86 -10.19 0.56
CA LEU A 65 -7.78 -11.02 -0.64
C LEU A 65 -7.30 -12.44 -0.32
N MET A 66 -6.31 -12.57 0.58
CA MET A 66 -5.85 -13.89 1.04
C MET A 66 -6.99 -14.68 1.70
N GLN A 67 -7.81 -14.06 2.53
CA GLN A 67 -8.95 -14.72 3.19
C GLN A 67 -9.97 -15.24 2.16
N ASP A 68 -10.32 -14.44 1.17
CA ASP A 68 -11.24 -14.85 0.09
C ASP A 68 -10.67 -16.02 -0.72
N GLN A 69 -9.37 -15.99 -1.04
CA GLN A 69 -8.71 -17.09 -1.75
C GLN A 69 -8.65 -18.37 -0.90
N LEU A 70 -8.40 -18.26 0.41
CA LEU A 70 -8.42 -19.41 1.32
C LEU A 70 -9.83 -20.02 1.44
N ALA A 71 -10.86 -19.18 1.53
CA ALA A 71 -12.24 -19.64 1.54
C ALA A 71 -12.60 -20.37 0.23
N PHE A 72 -12.15 -19.85 -0.92
CA PHE A 72 -12.32 -20.51 -2.21
C PHE A 72 -11.59 -21.87 -2.27
N LEU A 73 -10.33 -21.93 -1.84
CA LEU A 73 -9.54 -23.16 -1.81
C LEU A 73 -10.16 -24.22 -0.88
N ALA A 74 -10.62 -23.81 0.30
CA ALA A 74 -11.27 -24.68 1.27
C ALA A 74 -12.57 -25.30 0.72
N ARG A 75 -13.39 -24.52 -0.01
CA ARG A 75 -14.61 -25.02 -0.66
C ARG A 75 -14.35 -26.10 -1.70
N HIS A 76 -13.16 -26.12 -2.29
CA HIS A 76 -12.72 -27.15 -3.25
C HIS A 76 -11.87 -28.25 -2.60
N GLY A 77 -11.82 -28.32 -1.26
CA GLY A 77 -11.08 -29.34 -0.52
C GLY A 77 -9.55 -29.20 -0.61
N ILE A 78 -9.04 -28.02 -0.98
CA ILE A 78 -7.60 -27.79 -1.16
C ILE A 78 -6.99 -27.32 0.15
N ALA A 79 -6.01 -28.05 0.65
CA ALA A 79 -5.29 -27.71 1.88
C ALA A 79 -4.43 -26.44 1.67
N ALA A 80 -4.92 -25.33 2.23
CA ALA A 80 -4.28 -24.03 2.15
C ALA A 80 -4.33 -23.29 3.50
N ALA A 81 -3.36 -22.42 3.74
CA ALA A 81 -3.32 -21.58 4.94
C ALA A 81 -2.63 -20.23 4.65
N SER A 82 -2.85 -19.23 5.51
CA SER A 82 -2.09 -17.98 5.55
C SER A 82 -1.17 -17.91 6.76
N ILE A 83 -0.09 -17.14 6.65
CA ILE A 83 0.61 -16.56 7.81
C ILE A 83 0.48 -15.04 7.75
N ASP A 84 -0.22 -14.46 8.71
CA ASP A 84 -0.49 -13.02 8.79
C ASP A 84 -0.35 -12.45 10.21
N SER A 85 -0.56 -11.14 10.37
CA SER A 85 -0.39 -10.42 11.63
C SER A 85 -1.51 -10.66 12.65
N ALA A 86 -2.67 -11.17 12.23
CA ALA A 86 -3.82 -11.36 13.10
C ALA A 86 -3.78 -12.71 13.85
N GLN A 87 -2.96 -13.66 13.38
CA GLN A 87 -2.86 -14.99 13.96
C GLN A 87 -2.03 -15.03 15.26
N SER A 88 -2.50 -15.84 16.21
CA SER A 88 -1.77 -16.19 17.43
C SER A 88 -0.53 -17.03 17.13
N ARG A 89 0.41 -17.09 18.08
CA ARG A 89 1.62 -17.92 17.96
C ARG A 89 1.29 -19.40 17.77
N GLU A 90 0.24 -19.89 18.42
CA GLU A 90 -0.21 -21.28 18.30
C GLU A 90 -0.72 -21.57 16.88
N GLN A 91 -1.56 -20.70 16.32
CA GLN A 91 -2.05 -20.84 14.94
C GLN A 91 -0.92 -20.81 13.91
N VAL A 92 0.08 -19.93 14.11
CA VAL A 92 1.28 -19.90 13.26
C VAL A 92 2.08 -21.18 13.41
N ALA A 93 2.27 -21.70 14.62
CA ALA A 93 3.00 -22.95 14.86
C ALA A 93 2.30 -24.16 14.23
N GLN A 94 0.97 -24.26 14.36
CA GLN A 94 0.16 -25.29 13.70
C GLN A 94 0.29 -25.21 12.18
N THR A 95 0.19 -24.00 11.61
CA THR A 95 0.38 -23.79 10.17
C THR A 95 1.77 -24.22 9.71
N MET A 96 2.82 -23.82 10.44
CA MET A 96 4.20 -24.24 10.14
C MET A 96 4.37 -25.76 10.23
N ALA A 97 3.73 -26.44 11.18
CA ALA A 97 3.78 -27.90 11.29
C ALA A 97 3.14 -28.58 10.06
N ARG A 98 1.99 -28.09 9.60
CA ARG A 98 1.30 -28.59 8.40
C ARG A 98 2.07 -28.31 7.10
N VAL A 99 2.83 -27.22 7.06
CA VAL A 99 3.79 -26.97 5.97
C VAL A 99 4.93 -27.99 6.01
N ARG A 100 5.53 -28.27 7.18
CA ARG A 100 6.63 -29.25 7.32
C ARG A 100 6.20 -30.66 6.95
N SER A 101 4.98 -31.06 7.30
CA SER A 101 4.46 -32.39 6.99
C SER A 101 4.12 -32.58 5.51
N GLY A 102 4.10 -31.52 4.71
CA GLY A 102 3.67 -31.55 3.32
C GLY A 102 2.15 -31.64 3.13
N GLU A 103 1.37 -31.46 4.20
CA GLU A 103 -0.11 -31.45 4.13
C GLU A 103 -0.63 -30.26 3.33
N LEU A 104 0.01 -29.09 3.46
CA LEU A 104 -0.40 -27.88 2.76
C LEU A 104 0.13 -27.84 1.32
N LYS A 105 -0.76 -27.60 0.36
CA LYS A 105 -0.42 -27.37 -1.04
C LYS A 105 -0.20 -25.89 -1.35
N VAL A 106 -0.87 -25.00 -0.63
CA VAL A 106 -0.75 -23.54 -0.80
C VAL A 106 -0.49 -22.88 0.55
N LEU A 107 0.57 -22.07 0.64
CA LEU A 107 0.81 -21.16 1.75
C LEU A 107 0.76 -19.73 1.23
N MET A 108 -0.15 -18.91 1.74
CA MET A 108 -0.22 -17.49 1.43
C MET A 108 0.49 -16.67 2.52
N ILE A 109 1.26 -15.66 2.12
CA ILE A 109 1.97 -14.79 3.05
C ILE A 109 2.02 -13.35 2.54
N SER A 110 1.95 -12.38 3.46
CA SER A 110 2.21 -10.98 3.10
C SER A 110 3.70 -10.73 2.90
N VAL A 111 4.05 -9.77 2.05
CA VAL A 111 5.47 -9.42 1.82
C VAL A 111 6.15 -8.93 3.11
N GLU A 112 5.40 -8.25 3.98
CA GLU A 112 5.87 -7.77 5.28
C GLU A 112 6.15 -8.92 6.25
N ARG A 113 5.34 -9.99 6.23
CA ARG A 113 5.59 -11.20 7.04
C ARG A 113 6.75 -12.03 6.49
N LEU A 114 6.94 -12.06 5.16
CA LEU A 114 8.08 -12.75 4.52
C LEU A 114 9.44 -12.16 4.94
N LYS A 115 9.47 -10.91 5.42
CA LYS A 115 10.68 -10.30 6.02
C LYS A 115 11.14 -10.96 7.30
N ASN A 116 10.29 -11.72 7.98
CA ASN A 116 10.64 -12.27 9.27
C ASN A 116 11.75 -13.32 9.11
N GLU A 117 12.92 -13.09 9.73
CA GLU A 117 14.08 -13.96 9.59
C GLU A 117 13.77 -15.41 10.02
N ARG A 118 13.06 -15.59 11.14
CA ARG A 118 12.65 -16.92 11.61
C ARG A 118 11.78 -17.64 10.59
N PHE A 119 10.84 -16.92 9.96
CA PHE A 119 10.04 -17.48 8.87
C PHE A 119 10.91 -17.84 7.66
N ARG A 120 11.85 -16.98 7.25
CA ARG A 120 12.75 -17.25 6.12
C ARG A 120 13.65 -18.47 6.36
N ASN A 121 14.18 -18.62 7.57
CA ASN A 121 14.99 -19.79 7.93
C ASN A 121 14.15 -21.06 7.88
N PHE A 122 12.93 -21.00 8.42
CA PHE A 122 11.99 -22.10 8.35
C PHE A 122 11.63 -22.48 6.90
N ILE A 123 11.17 -21.52 6.10
CA ILE A 123 10.64 -21.79 4.76
C ILE A 123 11.76 -22.21 3.80
N GLY A 124 13.01 -21.82 4.07
CA GLY A 124 14.19 -22.26 3.31
C GLY A 124 14.53 -23.75 3.48
N GLU A 125 14.01 -24.41 4.51
CA GLU A 125 14.14 -25.87 4.71
C GLU A 125 13.01 -26.67 4.01
N VAL A 126 11.95 -25.98 3.58
CA VAL A 126 10.76 -26.60 2.98
C VAL A 126 10.96 -26.70 1.47
N PRO A 127 10.70 -27.85 0.83
CA PRO A 127 10.71 -27.93 -0.63
C PRO A 127 9.52 -27.13 -1.20
N ILE A 128 9.80 -26.23 -2.15
CA ILE A 128 8.81 -25.36 -2.78
C ILE A 128 8.87 -25.58 -4.28
N SER A 129 7.73 -25.85 -4.90
CA SER A 129 7.64 -26.05 -6.36
C SER A 129 7.37 -24.77 -7.13
N LEU A 130 6.73 -23.77 -6.51
CA LEU A 130 6.32 -22.55 -7.18
C LEU A 130 6.28 -21.37 -6.21
N LEU A 131 6.93 -20.27 -6.59
CA LEU A 131 6.69 -18.95 -6.01
C LEU A 131 5.63 -18.25 -6.84
N VAL A 132 4.57 -17.75 -6.22
CA VAL A 132 3.56 -16.92 -6.87
C VAL A 132 3.70 -15.52 -6.31
N VAL A 133 3.85 -14.54 -7.19
CA VAL A 133 3.82 -13.13 -6.81
C VAL A 133 2.54 -12.53 -7.35
N ASP A 134 1.59 -12.30 -6.45
CA ASP A 134 0.34 -11.62 -6.74
C ASP A 134 0.53 -10.10 -6.71
N GLU A 135 -0.26 -9.38 -7.50
CA GLU A 135 -0.04 -7.95 -7.79
C GLU A 135 1.43 -7.64 -8.15
N ALA A 136 2.02 -8.45 -9.03
CA ALA A 136 3.43 -8.40 -9.39
C ALA A 136 3.90 -7.03 -9.92
N HIS A 137 3.00 -6.17 -10.39
CA HIS A 137 3.32 -4.80 -10.77
C HIS A 137 3.97 -4.00 -9.61
N CYS A 138 3.72 -4.38 -8.34
CA CYS A 138 4.35 -3.78 -7.16
C CYS A 138 5.89 -3.94 -7.13
N ILE A 139 6.44 -4.90 -7.88
CA ILE A 139 7.90 -5.13 -8.03
C ILE A 139 8.55 -4.02 -8.86
N SER A 140 7.78 -3.41 -9.76
CA SER A 140 8.31 -2.41 -10.67
C SER A 140 8.23 -1.03 -10.06
N GLU A 141 9.35 -0.30 -10.07
CA GLU A 141 9.40 1.12 -9.69
C GLU A 141 8.59 1.98 -10.66
N TRP A 142 8.35 1.46 -11.87
CA TRP A 142 7.47 2.04 -12.89
C TRP A 142 5.98 1.69 -12.66
N GLY A 143 5.66 0.91 -11.63
CA GLY A 143 4.29 0.50 -11.30
C GLY A 143 3.55 1.50 -10.43
N HIS A 144 2.23 1.64 -10.64
CA HIS A 144 1.30 2.56 -9.95
C HIS A 144 1.04 2.29 -8.44
N ASN A 145 1.68 1.27 -7.86
CA ASN A 145 1.58 0.93 -6.45
C ASN A 145 2.84 0.21 -5.98
N PHE A 146 4.00 0.80 -6.29
CA PHE A 146 5.29 0.26 -5.94
C PHE A 146 5.39 -0.07 -4.44
N ARG A 147 5.77 -1.31 -4.12
CA ARG A 147 6.00 -1.75 -2.73
C ARG A 147 7.46 -2.17 -2.61
N PRO A 148 8.29 -1.44 -1.84
CA PRO A 148 9.72 -1.69 -1.78
C PRO A 148 10.09 -3.15 -1.51
N ASP A 149 9.35 -3.81 -0.62
CA ASP A 149 9.67 -5.19 -0.21
C ASP A 149 9.49 -6.23 -1.31
N TYR A 150 8.72 -5.93 -2.35
CA TYR A 150 8.61 -6.78 -3.54
C TYR A 150 9.93 -6.86 -4.30
N LEU A 151 10.82 -5.86 -4.20
CA LEU A 151 12.15 -5.88 -4.83
C LEU A 151 13.04 -6.99 -4.27
N LYS A 152 12.74 -7.52 -3.08
CA LYS A 152 13.52 -8.60 -2.44
C LYS A 152 13.12 -10.00 -2.92
N LEU A 153 11.96 -10.13 -3.57
CA LEU A 153 11.41 -11.42 -3.97
C LEU A 153 12.31 -12.21 -4.95
N PRO A 154 12.98 -11.60 -5.94
CA PRO A 154 13.95 -12.31 -6.78
C PRO A 154 15.12 -12.91 -5.98
N ALA A 155 15.61 -12.20 -4.96
CA ALA A 155 16.66 -12.70 -4.09
C ALA A 155 16.16 -13.86 -3.21
N TYR A 156 14.94 -13.74 -2.67
CA TYR A 156 14.31 -14.81 -1.88
C TYR A 156 14.01 -16.06 -2.71
N GLN A 157 13.59 -15.92 -3.97
CA GLN A 157 13.43 -17.05 -4.88
C GLN A 157 14.73 -17.87 -4.97
N LYS A 158 15.86 -17.19 -5.19
CA LYS A 158 17.19 -17.82 -5.26
C LYS A 158 17.61 -18.41 -3.91
N GLN A 159 17.42 -17.66 -2.82
CA GLN A 159 17.77 -18.09 -1.46
C GLN A 159 17.04 -19.38 -1.07
N PHE A 160 15.74 -19.47 -1.36
CA PHE A 160 14.91 -20.64 -1.05
C PHE A 160 14.96 -21.73 -2.14
N ARG A 161 15.82 -21.55 -3.16
CA ARG A 161 16.01 -22.51 -4.27
C ARG A 161 14.70 -22.89 -4.96
N ILE A 162 13.80 -21.93 -5.12
CA ILE A 162 12.51 -22.15 -5.76
C ILE A 162 12.72 -22.21 -7.28
N PRO A 163 12.37 -23.31 -7.95
CA PRO A 163 12.78 -23.54 -9.34
C PRO A 163 12.09 -22.58 -10.32
N GLN A 164 10.88 -22.13 -10.00
CA GLN A 164 10.07 -21.31 -10.92
C GLN A 164 9.20 -20.30 -10.17
N VAL A 165 8.85 -19.23 -10.88
CA VAL A 165 7.96 -18.17 -10.40
C VAL A 165 6.82 -17.91 -11.37
N LEU A 166 5.63 -17.63 -10.82
CA LEU A 166 4.48 -17.14 -11.56
C LEU A 166 4.14 -15.72 -11.09
N LEU A 167 4.24 -14.75 -11.99
CA LEU A 167 3.85 -13.37 -11.74
C LEU A 167 2.40 -13.15 -12.17
N LEU A 168 1.58 -12.61 -11.29
CA LEU A 168 0.17 -12.31 -11.56
C LEU A 168 -0.09 -10.82 -11.37
N THR A 169 -0.70 -10.16 -12.35
CA THR A 169 -1.14 -8.76 -12.19
C THR A 169 -2.33 -8.46 -13.09
N ALA A 170 -3.17 -7.50 -12.68
CA ALA A 170 -4.27 -7.02 -13.51
C ALA A 170 -3.86 -5.93 -14.50
N THR A 171 -2.93 -5.08 -14.08
CA THR A 171 -2.55 -3.84 -14.77
C THR A 171 -1.03 -3.79 -14.81
N ALA A 172 -0.47 -3.79 -16.02
CA ALA A 172 0.96 -3.60 -16.25
C ALA A 172 1.17 -3.04 -17.66
N THR A 173 1.92 -1.94 -17.75
CA THR A 173 2.37 -1.39 -19.03
C THR A 173 3.49 -2.25 -19.63
N PRO A 174 3.79 -2.13 -20.92
CA PRO A 174 4.91 -2.85 -21.54
C PRO A 174 6.25 -2.66 -20.80
N ALA A 175 6.52 -1.46 -20.29
CA ALA A 175 7.72 -1.18 -19.50
C ALA A 175 7.73 -1.95 -18.16
N VAL A 176 6.60 -1.99 -17.45
CA VAL A 176 6.44 -2.76 -16.20
C VAL A 176 6.59 -4.26 -16.47
N ILE A 177 6.04 -4.77 -17.58
CA ILE A 177 6.20 -6.18 -17.99
C ILE A 177 7.68 -6.51 -18.25
N ALA A 178 8.39 -5.66 -18.99
CA ALA A 178 9.81 -5.85 -19.28
C ALA A 178 10.66 -5.87 -18.00
N ASP A 179 10.41 -4.96 -17.06
CA ASP A 179 11.11 -4.89 -15.77
C ASP A 179 10.84 -6.13 -14.89
N MET A 180 9.57 -6.54 -14.76
CA MET A 180 9.20 -7.78 -14.05
C MET A 180 9.88 -9.01 -14.66
N ARG A 181 9.88 -9.12 -16.00
CA ARG A 181 10.55 -10.22 -16.72
C ARG A 181 12.04 -10.25 -16.43
N ALA A 182 12.71 -9.11 -16.51
CA ALA A 182 14.15 -9.02 -16.29
C ALA A 182 14.53 -9.46 -14.87
N LYS A 183 13.77 -9.03 -13.86
CA LYS A 183 14.01 -9.37 -12.45
C LYS A 183 13.87 -10.87 -12.14
N PHE A 184 12.95 -11.56 -12.81
CA PHE A 184 12.68 -12.99 -12.60
C PHE A 184 13.17 -13.91 -13.72
N ALA A 185 13.90 -13.36 -14.70
CA ALA A 185 14.39 -14.07 -15.88
C ALA A 185 13.28 -14.83 -16.64
N ILE A 186 12.13 -14.18 -16.87
CA ILE A 186 10.99 -14.75 -17.58
C ILE A 186 11.14 -14.54 -19.10
N ALA A 187 11.09 -15.63 -19.86
CA ALA A 187 11.14 -15.61 -21.31
C ALA A 187 9.93 -14.88 -21.91
N GLU A 188 10.11 -14.28 -23.09
CA GLU A 188 9.04 -13.51 -23.75
C GLU A 188 7.82 -14.37 -24.07
N ALA A 189 8.07 -15.59 -24.51
CA ALA A 189 7.05 -16.56 -24.86
C ALA A 189 6.22 -17.04 -23.66
N ASP A 190 6.72 -16.88 -22.44
CA ASP A 190 6.04 -17.26 -21.20
C ASP A 190 5.34 -16.05 -20.52
N VAL A 191 5.24 -14.92 -21.24
CA VAL A 191 4.40 -13.79 -20.85
C VAL A 191 3.07 -13.85 -21.58
N VAL A 192 2.00 -14.05 -20.82
CA VAL A 192 0.64 -14.18 -21.34
C VAL A 192 -0.15 -12.92 -21.00
N THR A 193 -0.54 -12.19 -22.05
CA THR A 193 -1.40 -11.01 -21.95
C THR A 193 -2.74 -11.30 -22.62
N THR A 194 -3.83 -11.09 -21.89
CA THR A 194 -5.18 -11.11 -22.47
C THR A 194 -5.61 -9.70 -22.85
N GLY A 195 -6.62 -9.57 -23.72
CA GLY A 195 -7.13 -8.26 -24.13
C GLY A 195 -7.59 -7.44 -22.92
N PHE A 196 -7.28 -6.16 -22.94
CA PHE A 196 -7.64 -5.20 -21.91
C PHE A 196 -8.99 -4.54 -22.19
N TYR A 197 -9.39 -4.53 -23.47
CA TYR A 197 -10.66 -3.97 -23.91
C TYR A 197 -11.85 -4.72 -23.31
N ARG A 198 -12.77 -3.96 -22.69
CA ARG A 198 -14.04 -4.46 -22.16
C ARG A 198 -15.20 -3.81 -22.88
N ALA A 199 -15.86 -4.57 -23.75
CA ALA A 199 -16.97 -4.07 -24.58
C ALA A 199 -18.20 -3.62 -23.77
N ASN A 200 -18.33 -4.10 -22.53
CA ASN A 200 -19.46 -3.81 -21.65
C ASN A 200 -19.27 -2.58 -20.76
N LEU A 201 -18.12 -1.88 -20.84
CA LEU A 201 -17.85 -0.68 -20.06
C LEU A 201 -18.00 0.59 -20.91
N ASN A 202 -18.97 1.44 -20.57
CA ASN A 202 -19.17 2.74 -21.21
C ASN A 202 -18.29 3.78 -20.51
N LEU A 203 -17.20 4.21 -21.17
CA LEU A 203 -16.26 5.19 -20.59
C LEU A 203 -16.70 6.61 -20.91
N GLN A 204 -17.03 7.39 -19.88
CA GLN A 204 -17.52 8.76 -20.01
C GLN A 204 -16.63 9.72 -19.24
N VAL A 205 -16.18 10.78 -19.91
CA VAL A 205 -15.47 11.89 -19.29
C VAL A 205 -16.33 13.14 -19.47
N GLU A 206 -16.68 13.78 -18.36
CA GLU A 206 -17.49 15.00 -18.36
C GLU A 206 -16.69 16.15 -17.73
N PRO A 207 -16.48 17.27 -18.45
CA PRO A 207 -15.81 18.43 -17.91
C PRO A 207 -16.73 19.18 -16.94
N VAL A 208 -16.37 19.22 -15.65
CA VAL A 208 -17.22 19.81 -14.60
C VAL A 208 -16.37 20.64 -13.63
N ALA A 209 -16.68 21.93 -13.52
CA ALA A 209 -16.04 22.80 -12.54
C ALA A 209 -16.25 22.31 -11.10
N SER A 210 -15.28 22.53 -10.20
CA SER A 210 -15.33 21.99 -8.83
C SER A 210 -16.63 22.30 -8.09
N ALA A 211 -17.14 23.52 -8.22
CA ALA A 211 -18.38 23.95 -7.57
C ALA A 211 -19.63 23.19 -8.06
N ALA A 212 -19.63 22.67 -9.29
CA ALA A 212 -20.76 21.98 -9.90
C ALA A 212 -20.72 20.45 -9.70
N LYS A 213 -19.58 19.87 -9.32
CA LYS A 213 -19.41 18.41 -9.21
C LYS A 213 -20.43 17.74 -8.29
N ARG A 214 -20.73 18.34 -7.14
CA ARG A 214 -21.69 17.79 -6.17
C ARG A 214 -23.10 17.68 -6.76
N ALA A 215 -23.58 18.75 -7.38
CA ALA A 215 -24.88 18.78 -8.03
C ALA A 215 -24.95 17.77 -9.18
N ARG A 216 -23.89 17.70 -9.99
CA ARG A 216 -23.81 16.77 -11.11
C ARG A 216 -23.80 15.31 -10.68
N LEU A 217 -23.09 14.98 -9.59
CA LEU A 217 -23.07 13.62 -9.02
C LEU A 217 -24.47 13.19 -8.56
N VAL A 218 -25.22 14.09 -7.90
CA VAL A 218 -26.60 13.83 -7.47
C VAL A 218 -27.52 13.57 -8.67
N GLU A 219 -27.42 14.38 -9.72
CA GLU A 219 -28.19 14.20 -10.95
C GLU A 219 -27.88 12.84 -11.60
N TRP A 220 -26.59 12.50 -11.71
CA TRP A 220 -26.13 11.24 -12.31
C TRP A 220 -26.63 10.00 -11.58
N LEU A 221 -26.44 9.96 -10.26
CA LEU A 221 -26.84 8.81 -9.43
C LEU A 221 -28.36 8.78 -9.20
N GLY A 222 -29.00 9.94 -9.12
CA GLY A 222 -30.45 10.07 -8.97
C GLY A 222 -31.24 9.50 -10.16
N ALA A 223 -30.67 9.57 -11.37
CA ALA A 223 -31.22 8.93 -12.56
C ALA A 223 -31.07 7.39 -12.58
N ARG A 224 -30.37 6.81 -11.59
CA ARG A 224 -30.00 5.39 -11.51
C ARG A 224 -30.35 4.77 -10.15
N PRO A 225 -31.59 4.91 -9.68
CA PRO A 225 -31.97 4.46 -8.34
C PRO A 225 -31.75 2.96 -8.18
N GLY A 226 -31.17 2.57 -7.05
CA GLY A 226 -30.95 1.16 -6.68
C GLY A 226 -29.82 0.42 -7.43
N GLN A 227 -29.16 1.06 -8.40
CA GLN A 227 -28.03 0.44 -9.08
C GLN A 227 -26.77 0.44 -8.19
N PRO A 228 -26.06 -0.70 -8.03
CA PRO A 228 -24.80 -0.75 -7.28
C PRO A 228 -23.74 0.18 -7.90
N SER A 229 -23.26 1.10 -7.08
CA SER A 229 -22.47 2.26 -7.49
C SER A 229 -21.30 2.50 -6.54
N ILE A 230 -20.14 2.82 -7.10
CA ILE A 230 -18.94 3.25 -6.35
C ILE A 230 -18.57 4.65 -6.80
N VAL A 231 -18.37 5.57 -5.85
CA VAL A 231 -17.89 6.93 -6.09
C VAL A 231 -16.49 7.06 -5.50
N TYR A 232 -15.47 7.25 -6.35
CA TYR A 232 -14.09 7.44 -5.95
C TYR A 232 -13.76 8.91 -5.69
N VAL A 233 -13.14 9.17 -4.54
CA VAL A 233 -12.62 10.47 -4.09
C VAL A 233 -11.18 10.31 -3.59
N THR A 234 -10.43 11.40 -3.53
CA THR A 234 -9.01 11.37 -3.14
C THR A 234 -8.82 11.37 -1.62
N GLN A 235 -9.62 12.16 -0.89
CA GLN A 235 -9.43 12.38 0.55
C GLN A 235 -10.53 11.72 1.38
N GLN A 236 -10.18 11.31 2.61
CA GLN A 236 -11.10 10.66 3.55
C GLN A 236 -12.29 11.57 3.91
N LYS A 237 -11.99 12.83 4.24
CA LYS A 237 -13.01 13.84 4.56
C LYS A 237 -13.99 14.05 3.39
N THR A 238 -13.48 14.11 2.15
CA THR A 238 -14.35 14.20 0.97
C THR A 238 -15.28 12.99 0.85
N ALA A 239 -14.84 11.79 1.24
CA ALA A 239 -15.68 10.59 1.21
C ALA A 239 -16.86 10.72 2.18
N GLU A 240 -16.60 11.19 3.40
CA GLU A 240 -17.61 11.47 4.42
C GLU A 240 -18.59 12.56 3.96
N ASP A 241 -18.05 13.71 3.50
CA ASP A 241 -18.85 14.87 3.07
C ASP A 241 -19.76 14.55 1.87
N ILE A 242 -19.27 13.77 0.90
CA ILE A 242 -20.04 13.40 -0.28
C ILE A 242 -21.07 12.32 0.05
N ALA A 243 -20.74 11.34 0.91
CA ALA A 243 -21.71 10.33 1.35
C ALA A 243 -22.88 10.96 2.12
N ALA A 244 -22.59 11.91 3.01
CA ALA A 244 -23.60 12.69 3.73
C ALA A 244 -24.48 13.48 2.75
N HIS A 245 -23.85 14.23 1.82
CA HIS A 245 -24.57 15.03 0.84
C HIS A 245 -25.49 14.20 -0.07
N LEU A 246 -25.05 13.03 -0.52
CA LEU A 246 -25.89 12.12 -1.31
C LEU A 246 -27.09 11.61 -0.49
N SER A 247 -26.86 11.27 0.78
CA SER A 247 -27.90 10.76 1.68
C SER A 247 -28.97 11.82 1.97
N GLU A 248 -28.57 13.09 2.18
CA GLU A 248 -29.48 14.23 2.32
C GLU A 248 -30.36 14.46 1.09
N ARG A 249 -29.90 14.04 -0.10
CA ARG A 249 -30.62 14.12 -1.37
C ARG A 249 -31.38 12.84 -1.73
N GLY A 250 -31.54 11.92 -0.77
CA GLY A 250 -32.34 10.70 -0.95
C GLY A 250 -31.62 9.56 -1.64
N ILE A 251 -30.28 9.61 -1.77
CA ILE A 251 -29.45 8.54 -2.33
C ILE A 251 -28.70 7.86 -1.17
N PRO A 252 -29.10 6.66 -0.72
CA PRO A 252 -28.49 6.01 0.44
C PRO A 252 -27.02 5.64 0.18
N ALA A 253 -26.10 6.46 0.69
CA ALA A 253 -24.67 6.31 0.48
C ALA A 253 -23.90 6.18 1.80
N ARG A 254 -22.79 5.44 1.79
CA ARG A 254 -21.87 5.35 2.94
C ARG A 254 -20.44 5.62 2.51
N ALA A 255 -19.72 6.33 3.37
CA ALA A 255 -18.28 6.53 3.23
C ALA A 255 -17.53 5.21 3.48
N TYR A 256 -16.40 5.01 2.80
CA TYR A 256 -15.46 3.94 3.07
C TYR A 256 -14.02 4.44 2.86
N HIS A 257 -13.21 4.43 3.93
CA HIS A 257 -11.79 4.81 3.86
C HIS A 257 -10.98 4.14 4.97
N ALA A 258 -9.66 4.12 4.80
CA ALA A 258 -8.73 3.46 5.73
C ALA A 258 -8.71 4.04 7.17
N GLY A 259 -9.27 5.24 7.38
CA GLY A 259 -9.39 5.84 8.72
C GLY A 259 -10.56 5.30 9.55
N MET A 260 -11.48 4.54 8.94
CA MET A 260 -12.60 3.92 9.63
C MET A 260 -12.18 2.67 10.38
N ASP A 261 -12.90 2.37 11.46
CA ASP A 261 -12.73 1.14 12.23
C ASP A 261 -12.86 -0.10 11.34
N HIS A 262 -12.07 -1.14 11.65
CA HIS A 262 -12.05 -2.35 10.83
C HIS A 262 -13.40 -3.07 10.79
N ALA A 263 -14.10 -3.18 11.92
CA ALA A 263 -15.39 -3.86 11.99
C ALA A 263 -16.47 -3.07 11.22
N GLU A 264 -16.41 -1.74 11.26
CA GLU A 264 -17.33 -0.90 10.47
C GLU A 264 -17.09 -1.08 8.96
N ARG A 265 -15.83 -1.08 8.51
CA ARG A 265 -15.49 -1.33 7.10
C ARG A 265 -15.99 -2.68 6.63
N GLU A 266 -15.79 -3.72 7.42
CA GLU A 266 -16.26 -5.07 7.10
C GLU A 266 -17.79 -5.11 6.98
N ALA A 267 -18.52 -4.53 7.93
CA ALA A 267 -19.98 -4.49 7.90
C ALA A 267 -20.52 -3.73 6.67
N ILE A 268 -19.90 -2.60 6.31
CA ILE A 268 -20.26 -1.83 5.10
C ILE A 268 -20.01 -2.66 3.84
N GLN A 269 -18.85 -3.30 3.74
CA GLN A 269 -18.51 -4.16 2.60
C GLN A 269 -19.50 -5.31 2.47
N GLN A 270 -19.81 -6.03 3.54
CA GLN A 270 -20.77 -7.14 3.53
C GLN A 270 -22.16 -6.69 3.05
N ARG A 271 -22.65 -5.55 3.54
CA ARG A 271 -23.94 -4.97 3.11
C ARG A 271 -23.93 -4.59 1.63
N PHE A 272 -22.83 -4.05 1.12
CA PHE A 272 -22.68 -3.73 -0.29
C PHE A 272 -22.66 -4.99 -1.17
N MET A 273 -21.91 -6.01 -0.76
CA MET A 273 -21.87 -7.31 -1.44
C MET A 273 -23.25 -7.96 -1.50
N ALA A 274 -24.00 -7.90 -0.40
CA ALA A 274 -25.35 -8.46 -0.29
C ALA A 274 -26.45 -7.63 -0.98
N GLY A 275 -26.14 -6.45 -1.53
CA GLY A 275 -27.13 -5.56 -2.16
C GLY A 275 -28.05 -4.80 -1.19
N ALA A 276 -27.76 -4.84 0.11
CA ALA A 276 -28.47 -4.06 1.13
C ALA A 276 -28.01 -2.59 1.21
N LEU A 277 -26.94 -2.27 0.49
CA LEU A 277 -26.38 -0.93 0.31
C LEU A 277 -25.88 -0.83 -1.13
N ASN A 278 -26.38 0.16 -1.89
CA ASN A 278 -26.08 0.26 -3.32
C ASN A 278 -25.15 1.41 -3.68
N CYS A 279 -24.78 2.30 -2.75
CA CYS A 279 -23.85 3.38 -3.04
C CYS A 279 -22.74 3.47 -1.99
N ILE A 280 -21.50 3.35 -2.44
CA ILE A 280 -20.31 3.54 -1.61
C ILE A 280 -19.55 4.75 -2.14
N VAL A 281 -19.20 5.68 -1.26
CA VAL A 281 -18.26 6.76 -1.55
C VAL A 281 -16.95 6.42 -0.88
N ALA A 282 -15.86 6.32 -1.63
CA ALA A 282 -14.64 5.78 -1.09
C ALA A 282 -13.37 6.40 -1.63
N THR A 283 -12.32 6.34 -0.80
CA THR A 283 -10.96 6.46 -1.32
C THR A 283 -10.51 5.16 -1.97
N ILE A 284 -9.31 5.15 -2.55
CA ILE A 284 -8.67 3.95 -3.13
C ILE A 284 -8.60 2.74 -2.16
N ALA A 285 -8.84 2.96 -0.86
CA ALA A 285 -8.97 1.90 0.13
C ALA A 285 -10.14 0.93 -0.17
N PHE A 286 -11.21 1.39 -0.83
CA PHE A 286 -12.31 0.52 -1.27
C PHE A 286 -12.03 0.00 -2.67
N GLY A 287 -11.34 -1.13 -2.74
CA GLY A 287 -11.01 -1.66 -4.04
C GLY A 287 -10.46 -3.06 -4.02
N MET A 288 -9.19 -3.20 -3.71
CA MET A 288 -8.51 -4.48 -3.91
C MET A 288 -9.18 -5.58 -3.05
N GLY A 289 -9.63 -6.66 -3.70
CA GLY A 289 -10.40 -7.75 -3.06
C GLY A 289 -11.93 -7.71 -3.25
N ILE A 290 -12.52 -6.62 -3.72
CA ILE A 290 -13.98 -6.59 -3.99
C ILE A 290 -14.28 -7.42 -5.24
N ASP A 291 -15.14 -8.43 -5.08
CA ASP A 291 -15.64 -9.30 -6.15
C ASP A 291 -17.18 -9.31 -6.24
N LYS A 292 -17.77 -8.12 -6.32
CA LYS A 292 -19.20 -7.96 -6.66
C LYS A 292 -19.34 -7.98 -8.18
N SER A 293 -20.11 -8.93 -8.71
CA SER A 293 -20.19 -9.15 -10.17
C SER A 293 -20.99 -8.06 -10.90
N ASP A 294 -21.94 -7.44 -10.21
CA ASP A 294 -23.03 -6.63 -10.74
C ASP A 294 -22.89 -5.12 -10.44
N ILE A 295 -21.67 -4.61 -10.27
CA ILE A 295 -21.44 -3.16 -10.13
C ILE A 295 -21.80 -2.47 -11.45
N ARG A 296 -22.77 -1.55 -11.42
CA ARG A 296 -23.32 -0.85 -12.59
C ARG A 296 -22.69 0.50 -12.83
N ASN A 297 -22.29 1.21 -11.77
CA ASN A 297 -21.71 2.54 -11.90
C ASN A 297 -20.38 2.64 -11.13
N VAL A 298 -19.37 3.18 -11.80
CA VAL A 298 -18.14 3.66 -11.16
C VAL A 298 -17.99 5.13 -11.52
N VAL A 299 -17.95 6.00 -10.53
CA VAL A 299 -17.85 7.45 -10.71
C VAL A 299 -16.58 7.95 -10.06
N HIS A 300 -15.70 8.56 -10.83
CA HIS A 300 -14.55 9.31 -10.33
C HIS A 300 -14.98 10.75 -10.09
N PHE A 301 -15.27 11.09 -8.83
CA PHE A 301 -15.59 12.46 -8.43
C PHE A 301 -14.32 13.32 -8.44
N ASP A 302 -13.24 12.77 -7.92
CA ASP A 302 -11.89 13.30 -8.06
C ASP A 302 -11.14 12.54 -9.15
N LEU A 303 -10.16 13.19 -9.78
CA LEU A 303 -9.29 12.53 -10.74
C LEU A 303 -8.53 11.38 -10.04
N PRO A 304 -8.42 10.20 -10.68
CA PRO A 304 -7.55 9.14 -10.20
C PRO A 304 -6.09 9.59 -10.18
N LYS A 305 -5.21 8.81 -9.55
CA LYS A 305 -3.77 9.16 -9.47
C LYS A 305 -2.99 8.83 -10.76
N SER A 306 -3.50 7.91 -11.55
CA SER A 306 -2.84 7.37 -12.74
C SER A 306 -3.85 6.65 -13.64
N VAL A 307 -3.44 6.33 -14.88
CA VAL A 307 -4.24 5.53 -15.82
C VAL A 307 -4.46 4.11 -15.27
N GLU A 308 -3.47 3.56 -14.55
CA GLU A 308 -3.56 2.25 -13.93
C GLU A 308 -4.55 2.20 -12.78
N ASN A 309 -4.56 3.22 -11.91
CA ASN A 309 -5.58 3.33 -10.87
C ASN A 309 -6.96 3.44 -11.50
N TYR A 310 -7.14 4.35 -12.46
CA TYR A 310 -8.39 4.50 -13.21
C TYR A 310 -8.87 3.15 -13.75
N SER A 311 -7.97 2.41 -14.41
CA SER A 311 -8.36 1.16 -15.02
C SER A 311 -8.69 0.05 -14.02
N GLN A 312 -7.96 -0.03 -12.91
CA GLN A 312 -8.24 -1.02 -11.86
C GLN A 312 -9.60 -0.74 -11.21
N GLU A 313 -9.93 0.55 -11.04
CA GLU A 313 -11.16 1.04 -10.42
C GLU A 313 -12.39 0.80 -11.31
N ILE A 314 -12.35 1.19 -12.59
CA ILE A 314 -13.45 0.88 -13.54
C ILE A 314 -13.56 -0.62 -13.83
N GLY A 315 -12.45 -1.37 -13.71
CA GLY A 315 -12.42 -2.83 -13.86
C GLY A 315 -13.27 -3.59 -12.83
N ARG A 316 -13.83 -2.89 -11.83
CA ARG A 316 -14.79 -3.43 -10.86
C ARG A 316 -16.19 -3.51 -11.42
N ALA A 317 -16.54 -2.65 -12.37
CA ALA A 317 -17.87 -2.64 -12.97
C ALA A 317 -18.07 -3.84 -13.90
N GLY A 318 -19.31 -4.32 -14.01
CA GLY A 318 -19.73 -5.19 -15.11
C GLY A 318 -19.01 -6.54 -15.19
N ARG A 319 -18.58 -7.14 -14.08
CA ARG A 319 -17.84 -8.42 -14.12
C ARG A 319 -18.73 -9.60 -14.56
N ASP A 320 -20.05 -9.45 -14.42
CA ASP A 320 -21.08 -10.29 -15.04
C ASP A 320 -21.18 -10.15 -16.57
N GLY A 321 -20.41 -9.24 -17.18
CA GLY A 321 -20.44 -8.96 -18.61
C GLY A 321 -21.58 -8.04 -19.05
N GLN A 322 -22.44 -7.60 -18.14
CA GLN A 322 -23.54 -6.68 -18.45
C GLN A 322 -23.04 -5.24 -18.60
N PRO A 323 -23.77 -4.38 -19.34
CA PRO A 323 -23.42 -2.97 -19.49
C PRO A 323 -23.27 -2.26 -18.14
N SER A 324 -22.20 -1.49 -18.00
CA SER A 324 -21.92 -0.66 -16.83
C SER A 324 -21.31 0.68 -17.26
N ASP A 325 -21.67 1.75 -16.55
CA ASP A 325 -21.17 3.10 -16.83
C ASP A 325 -19.97 3.45 -15.94
N CYS A 326 -18.96 4.08 -16.54
CA CYS A 326 -17.79 4.60 -15.84
C CYS A 326 -17.63 6.08 -16.14
N LEU A 327 -17.96 6.95 -15.18
CA LEU A 327 -17.97 8.41 -15.33
C LEU A 327 -16.78 9.05 -14.62
N VAL A 328 -16.07 9.96 -15.28
CA VAL A 328 -15.10 10.86 -14.65
C VAL A 328 -15.62 12.29 -14.68
N LEU A 329 -15.78 12.90 -13.51
CA LEU A 329 -16.07 14.33 -13.37
C LEU A 329 -14.74 15.09 -13.39
N ALA A 330 -14.30 15.46 -14.60
CA ALA A 330 -12.94 15.88 -14.84
C ALA A 330 -12.79 17.41 -14.81
N ASN A 331 -11.75 17.88 -14.12
CA ASN A 331 -11.29 19.27 -14.12
C ASN A 331 -9.82 19.34 -13.74
N ARG A 332 -9.19 20.50 -13.96
CA ARG A 332 -7.80 20.74 -13.58
C ARG A 332 -7.64 21.41 -12.21
N ASP A 333 -8.74 21.90 -11.63
CA ASP A 333 -8.75 22.58 -10.32
C ASP A 333 -8.08 21.78 -9.19
N SER A 334 -8.20 20.44 -9.21
CA SER A 334 -7.67 19.56 -8.14
C SER A 334 -6.34 18.90 -8.50
N LEU A 335 -5.67 19.37 -9.55
CA LEU A 335 -4.39 18.80 -9.99
C LEU A 335 -3.30 18.99 -8.93
N SER A 336 -3.23 20.18 -8.34
CA SER A 336 -2.27 20.50 -7.27
C SER A 336 -2.37 19.52 -6.10
N VAL A 337 -3.59 19.13 -5.70
CA VAL A 337 -3.83 18.15 -4.63
C VAL A 337 -3.19 16.80 -4.94
N LEU A 338 -3.32 16.31 -6.18
CA LEU A 338 -2.72 15.04 -6.60
C LEU A 338 -1.19 15.12 -6.61
N GLU A 339 -0.63 16.16 -7.22
CA GLU A 339 0.82 16.34 -7.30
C GLU A 339 1.45 16.55 -5.90
N ASN A 340 0.75 17.24 -5.00
CA ASN A 340 1.19 17.49 -3.62
C ASN A 340 1.42 16.21 -2.81
N PHE A 341 0.74 15.10 -3.14
CA PHE A 341 1.09 13.78 -2.56
C PHE A 341 2.49 13.34 -2.98
N VAL A 342 2.81 13.46 -4.27
CA VAL A 342 4.10 13.08 -4.86
C VAL A 342 5.22 13.93 -4.26
N TYR A 343 5.05 15.26 -4.23
CA TYR A 343 6.06 16.17 -3.68
C TYR A 343 6.25 15.99 -2.17
N GLY A 344 5.20 15.63 -1.44
CA GLY A 344 5.27 15.32 -0.01
C GLY A 344 5.96 13.98 0.30
N ASP A 345 5.90 13.03 -0.64
CA ASP A 345 6.50 11.70 -0.51
C ASP A 345 7.94 11.64 -1.07
N THR A 346 8.49 12.75 -1.55
CA THR A 346 9.88 12.81 -2.04
C THR A 346 10.83 13.24 -0.90
N PRO A 347 11.77 12.39 -0.42
CA PRO A 347 12.71 12.79 0.62
C PRO A 347 13.63 13.95 0.20
N GLU A 348 13.99 14.80 1.16
CA GLU A 348 15.05 15.81 0.97
C GLU A 348 16.42 15.16 1.12
N ARG A 349 17.44 15.65 0.40
CA ARG A 349 18.82 15.15 0.50
C ARG A 349 19.32 15.12 1.95
N GLU A 350 19.09 16.18 2.72
CA GLU A 350 19.53 16.24 4.12
C GLU A 350 18.81 15.22 5.00
N GLY A 351 17.53 14.95 4.72
CA GLY A 351 16.80 13.89 5.40
C GLY A 351 17.44 12.51 5.15
N ILE A 352 17.82 12.22 3.91
CA ILE A 352 18.53 10.98 3.56
C ILE A 352 19.88 10.91 4.27
N ARG A 353 20.64 12.01 4.24
CA ARG A 353 21.95 12.13 4.91
C ARG A 353 21.83 11.89 6.42
N SER A 354 20.79 12.42 7.07
CA SER A 354 20.51 12.19 8.48
C SER A 354 20.31 10.71 8.80
N VAL A 355 19.62 9.94 7.94
CA VAL A 355 19.44 8.50 8.11
C VAL A 355 20.79 7.78 7.98
N LEU A 356 21.57 8.13 6.95
CA LEU A 356 22.90 7.55 6.73
C LEU A 356 23.87 7.84 7.89
N ALA A 357 23.82 9.04 8.46
CA ALA A 357 24.61 9.41 9.63
C ALA A 357 24.27 8.57 10.86
N GLU A 358 22.99 8.29 11.08
CA GLU A 358 22.55 7.42 12.18
C GLU A 358 23.02 5.98 12.01
N ILE A 359 22.97 5.45 10.78
CA ILE A 359 23.49 4.12 10.43
C ILE A 359 25.01 4.07 10.65
N ALA A 360 25.75 5.08 10.20
CA ALA A 360 27.21 5.14 10.34
C ALA A 360 27.64 5.25 11.81
N ALA A 361 26.83 5.90 12.65
CA ALA A 361 27.07 6.03 14.09
C ALA A 361 26.59 4.82 14.91
N ALA A 362 26.02 3.79 14.28
CA ALA A 362 25.41 2.67 14.97
C ALA A 362 26.43 1.86 15.79
N PRO A 363 26.19 1.63 17.10
CA PRO A 363 27.13 0.93 17.96
C PRO A 363 27.24 -0.55 17.58
N ASN A 364 28.44 -1.12 17.68
CA ASN A 364 28.71 -2.56 17.50
C ASN A 364 28.19 -3.15 16.17
N GLY A 365 28.07 -2.33 15.12
CA GLY A 365 27.51 -2.76 13.83
C GLY A 365 26.03 -3.16 13.90
N GLN A 366 25.30 -2.70 14.92
CA GLN A 366 23.85 -2.89 15.05
C GLN A 366 23.15 -1.56 15.18
N TRP A 367 22.20 -1.33 14.28
CA TRP A 367 21.38 -0.13 14.25
C TRP A 367 19.96 -0.48 14.68
N GLU A 368 19.53 0.13 15.78
CA GLU A 368 18.16 0.01 16.28
C GLU A 368 17.32 1.17 15.78
N LEU A 369 16.18 0.84 15.18
CA LEU A 369 15.34 1.79 14.47
C LEU A 369 13.91 1.73 14.98
N MET A 370 13.40 2.87 15.44
CA MET A 370 11.96 3.11 15.51
C MET A 370 11.52 3.98 14.33
N LEU A 371 10.73 3.42 13.42
CA LEU A 371 10.37 4.08 12.16
C LEU A 371 9.73 5.47 12.35
N THR A 372 8.88 5.63 13.36
CA THR A 372 8.24 6.92 13.68
C THR A 372 9.25 7.94 14.16
N ALA A 373 10.20 7.55 15.01
CA ALA A 373 11.24 8.44 15.53
C ALA A 373 12.19 8.88 14.40
N LEU A 374 12.64 7.94 13.57
CA LEU A 374 13.49 8.25 12.42
C LEU A 374 12.76 9.12 11.40
N SER A 375 11.46 8.88 11.17
CA SER A 375 10.63 9.71 10.28
C SER A 375 10.59 11.16 10.75
N ASP A 376 10.38 11.38 12.05
CA ASP A 376 10.42 12.71 12.64
C ASP A 376 11.80 13.36 12.53
N GLN A 377 12.86 12.61 12.85
CA GLN A 377 14.24 13.10 12.86
C GLN A 377 14.75 13.43 11.46
N SER A 378 14.55 12.55 10.49
CA SER A 378 14.95 12.76 9.10
C SER A 378 14.02 13.70 8.32
N ASN A 379 12.86 14.04 8.87
CA ASN A 379 11.77 14.73 8.15
C ASN A 379 11.29 13.98 6.89
N ILE A 380 11.46 12.66 6.86
CA ILE A 380 10.98 11.81 5.76
C ILE A 380 9.70 11.11 6.21
N ARG A 381 8.63 11.18 5.43
CA ARG A 381 7.39 10.42 5.71
C ARG A 381 7.68 8.92 5.78
N GLN A 382 6.93 8.19 6.60
CA GLN A 382 7.22 6.77 6.88
C GLN A 382 7.27 5.87 5.64
N LEU A 383 6.40 6.09 4.64
CA LEU A 383 6.38 5.25 3.44
C LEU A 383 7.63 5.45 2.57
N PRO A 384 8.01 6.69 2.18
CA PRO A 384 9.30 6.95 1.53
C PRO A 384 10.50 6.51 2.36
N LEU A 385 10.43 6.61 3.69
CA LEU A 385 11.50 6.13 4.57
C LEU A 385 11.66 4.61 4.48
N LYS A 386 10.57 3.84 4.45
CA LYS A 386 10.64 2.38 4.18
C LYS A 386 11.26 2.09 2.82
N THR A 387 10.93 2.88 1.79
CA THR A 387 11.56 2.75 0.46
C THR A 387 13.08 2.97 0.55
N LEU A 388 13.51 4.00 1.27
CA LEU A 388 14.93 4.30 1.50
C LEU A 388 15.62 3.11 2.19
N LEU A 389 15.05 2.57 3.26
CA LEU A 389 15.61 1.41 3.98
C LEU A 389 15.80 0.20 3.08
N VAL A 390 14.81 -0.11 2.23
CA VAL A 390 14.95 -1.22 1.28
C VAL A 390 16.05 -0.97 0.25
N GLN A 391 16.18 0.26 -0.25
CA GLN A 391 17.26 0.62 -1.19
C GLN A 391 18.65 0.46 -0.54
N LEU A 392 18.77 0.72 0.76
CA LEU A 392 19.99 0.48 1.53
C LEU A 392 20.25 -1.02 1.74
N GLU A 393 19.20 -1.82 1.99
CA GLU A 393 19.32 -3.29 2.08
C GLU A 393 19.77 -3.91 0.76
N LEU A 394 19.20 -3.47 -0.38
CA LEU A 394 19.56 -3.97 -1.71
C LEU A 394 21.01 -3.64 -2.09
N ARG A 395 21.54 -2.52 -1.59
CA ARG A 395 22.95 -2.14 -1.70
C ARG A 395 23.85 -2.88 -0.69
N GLY A 396 23.27 -3.66 0.21
CA GLY A 396 24.01 -4.42 1.21
C GLY A 396 24.57 -3.59 2.36
N ILE A 397 24.15 -2.33 2.53
CA ILE A 397 24.61 -1.44 3.61
C ILE A 397 24.06 -1.91 4.96
N ILE A 398 22.77 -2.25 4.97
CA ILE A 398 22.07 -2.77 6.14
C ILE A 398 21.44 -4.13 5.84
N ALA A 399 21.18 -4.93 6.88
CA ALA A 399 20.39 -6.15 6.75
C ALA A 399 19.48 -6.36 7.98
N PRO A 400 18.21 -6.71 7.80
CA PRO A 400 17.28 -6.91 8.90
C PRO A 400 17.71 -8.12 9.73
N ARG A 401 17.72 -7.97 11.06
CA ARG A 401 17.96 -9.05 12.02
C ARG A 401 16.63 -9.49 12.64
N PHE A 402 16.19 -8.76 13.65
CA PHE A 402 14.95 -9.04 14.37
C PHE A 402 14.19 -7.74 14.62
N ALA A 403 12.92 -7.87 15.01
CA ALA A 403 12.13 -6.76 15.51
C ALA A 403 11.62 -7.12 16.91
N TYR A 404 11.54 -6.12 17.77
CA TYR A 404 11.01 -6.26 19.11
C TYR A 404 10.20 -5.02 19.47
N PHE A 405 9.16 -5.17 20.31
CA PHE A 405 8.46 -4.00 20.86
C PHE A 405 9.30 -3.41 21.97
N ALA A 406 9.67 -2.13 21.92
CA ALA A 406 10.47 -1.47 22.95
C ALA A 406 9.70 -1.31 24.27
N GLU A 407 8.40 -0.99 24.18
CA GLU A 407 7.55 -0.72 25.33
C GLU A 407 6.48 -1.81 25.48
N TYR A 408 6.35 -2.35 26.69
CA TYR A 408 5.24 -3.24 27.05
C TYR A 408 4.46 -2.58 28.16
N ARG A 409 3.14 -2.49 27.97
CA ARG A 409 2.20 -1.99 28.98
C ARG A 409 1.22 -3.09 29.30
N PHE A 410 0.86 -3.24 30.57
CA PHE A 410 -0.18 -4.17 30.97
C PHE A 410 -1.15 -3.52 31.93
N LYS A 411 -2.41 -3.94 31.83
CA LYS A 411 -3.47 -3.60 32.77
C LYS A 411 -3.89 -4.87 33.48
N ASN A 412 -3.80 -4.85 34.81
CA ASN A 412 -4.23 -5.99 35.62
C ASN A 412 -5.77 -6.09 35.59
N LEU A 413 -6.27 -7.27 35.23
CA LEU A 413 -7.70 -7.61 35.25
C LEU A 413 -8.10 -8.29 36.56
N ILE A 414 -7.11 -8.80 37.30
CA ILE A 414 -7.25 -9.36 38.65
C ILE A 414 -6.42 -8.56 39.67
N GLU A 415 -6.69 -8.75 40.95
CA GLU A 415 -5.91 -8.10 42.01
C GLU A 415 -4.45 -8.60 42.04
N HIS A 416 -3.51 -7.72 42.39
CA HIS A 416 -2.08 -8.04 42.44
C HIS A 416 -1.78 -9.22 43.38
N ALA A 417 -2.44 -9.26 44.54
CA ALA A 417 -2.27 -10.35 45.50
C ALA A 417 -2.74 -11.70 44.94
N THR A 418 -3.83 -11.69 44.17
CA THR A 418 -4.34 -12.88 43.46
C THR A 418 -3.36 -13.34 42.39
N LEU A 419 -2.82 -12.40 41.59
CA LEU A 419 -1.82 -12.71 40.57
C LEU A 419 -0.57 -13.36 41.17
N LEU A 420 -0.05 -12.80 42.26
CA LEU A 420 1.10 -13.37 42.99
C LEU A 420 0.77 -14.72 43.64
N GLY A 421 -0.48 -14.91 44.08
CA GLY A 421 -0.97 -16.16 44.64
C GLY A 421 -0.98 -17.35 43.67
N HIS A 422 -0.91 -17.10 42.37
CA HIS A 422 -0.78 -18.17 41.35
C HIS A 422 0.64 -18.75 41.23
N PHE A 423 1.62 -18.19 41.95
CA PHE A 423 3.02 -18.58 41.85
C PHE A 423 3.64 -18.85 43.22
N GLU A 424 4.61 -19.76 43.24
CA GLU A 424 5.39 -20.14 44.44
C GLU A 424 6.89 -20.05 44.16
N GLY A 425 7.68 -19.90 45.23
CA GLY A 425 9.16 -19.87 45.17
C GLY A 425 9.73 -18.79 44.24
N GLU A 426 10.75 -19.13 43.47
CA GLU A 426 11.43 -18.21 42.54
C GLU A 426 10.50 -17.60 41.49
N ARG A 427 9.44 -18.31 41.07
CA ARG A 427 8.48 -17.76 40.11
C ARG A 427 7.69 -16.61 40.70
N ARG A 428 7.28 -16.72 41.97
CA ARG A 428 6.57 -15.64 42.68
C ARG A 428 7.44 -14.39 42.77
N GLN A 429 8.70 -14.56 43.19
CA GLN A 429 9.67 -13.45 43.29
C GLN A 429 9.91 -12.79 41.92
N PHE A 430 9.95 -13.58 40.85
CA PHE A 430 10.08 -13.05 39.49
C PHE A 430 8.85 -12.23 39.05
N VAL A 431 7.64 -12.70 39.34
CA VAL A 431 6.41 -11.94 39.03
C VAL A 431 6.32 -10.66 39.87
N GLU A 432 6.69 -10.73 41.15
CA GLU A 432 6.76 -9.57 42.04
C GLU A 432 7.74 -8.52 41.51
N ALA A 433 8.94 -8.94 41.09
CA ALA A 433 9.91 -8.06 40.44
C ALA A 433 9.35 -7.37 39.18
N ILE A 434 8.58 -8.09 38.34
CA ILE A 434 7.93 -7.51 37.16
C ILE A 434 6.93 -6.41 37.57
N LEU A 435 6.12 -6.65 38.60
CA LEU A 435 5.12 -5.70 39.06
C LEU A 435 5.76 -4.46 39.71
N ASP A 436 6.78 -4.65 40.55
CA ASP A 436 7.42 -3.60 41.35
C ASP A 436 8.28 -2.64 40.53
N THR A 437 8.88 -3.14 39.45
CA THR A 437 9.69 -2.34 38.53
C THR A 437 8.87 -1.64 37.45
N SER A 438 7.56 -1.95 37.36
CA SER A 438 6.70 -1.35 36.35
C SER A 438 6.13 0.00 36.81
N ALA A 439 6.30 1.03 36.00
CA ALA A 439 5.78 2.36 36.27
C ALA A 439 4.26 2.40 36.02
N ARG A 440 3.47 2.65 37.08
CA ARG A 440 2.00 2.66 37.00
C ARG A 440 1.47 4.04 36.60
N ALA A 441 0.69 4.09 35.52
CA ALA A 441 -0.06 5.26 35.06
C ALA A 441 -1.56 4.92 34.90
N ARG A 442 -2.37 5.37 35.87
CA ARG A 442 -3.80 5.03 35.98
C ARG A 442 -4.01 3.51 36.07
N THR A 443 -4.68 2.92 35.09
CA THR A 443 -5.00 1.48 35.01
C THR A 443 -3.91 0.67 34.31
N TRP A 444 -2.96 1.32 33.64
CA TRP A 444 -1.90 0.66 32.89
C TRP A 444 -0.56 0.82 33.60
N SER A 445 0.26 -0.23 33.58
CA SER A 445 1.63 -0.24 34.06
C SER A 445 2.57 -0.42 32.88
N THR A 446 3.61 0.42 32.76
CA THR A 446 4.66 0.30 31.74
C THR A 446 5.85 -0.43 32.32
N LEU A 447 6.32 -1.46 31.62
CA LEU A 447 7.42 -2.29 32.03
C LEU A 447 8.77 -1.59 31.79
N ASP A 448 9.65 -1.62 32.79
CA ASP A 448 11.03 -1.14 32.70
C ASP A 448 11.99 -2.34 32.64
N PHE A 449 12.37 -2.72 31.42
CA PHE A 449 13.29 -3.84 31.20
C PHE A 449 14.71 -3.57 31.70
N ASP A 450 15.16 -2.32 31.66
CA ASP A 450 16.52 -1.97 32.07
C ASP A 450 16.66 -2.13 33.58
N THR A 451 15.68 -1.61 34.34
CA THR A 451 15.62 -1.80 35.80
C THR A 451 15.45 -3.27 36.18
N LEU A 452 14.62 -4.03 35.45
CA LEU A 452 14.44 -5.47 35.67
C LEU A 452 15.73 -6.26 35.45
N TYR A 453 16.45 -5.97 34.37
CA TYR A 453 17.71 -6.63 34.06
C TYR A 453 18.79 -6.26 35.09
N GLN A 454 18.92 -4.98 35.44
CA GLN A 454 19.92 -4.50 36.40
C GLN A 454 19.70 -5.04 37.81
N ARG A 455 18.44 -5.07 38.29
CA ARG A 455 18.14 -5.46 39.68
C ARG A 455 17.93 -6.97 39.86
N HIS A 456 17.38 -7.64 38.86
CA HIS A 456 16.93 -9.02 38.98
C HIS A 456 17.56 -9.97 37.94
N GLY A 457 18.45 -9.50 37.06
CA GLY A 457 19.03 -10.30 35.99
C GLY A 457 17.99 -10.86 35.01
N ALA A 458 16.81 -10.24 34.97
CA ALA A 458 15.66 -10.74 34.23
C ALA A 458 15.82 -10.46 32.74
N GLU A 459 16.13 -11.50 31.95
CA GLU A 459 16.21 -11.36 30.49
C GLU A 459 14.87 -10.95 29.87
N ARG A 460 14.94 -10.02 28.90
CA ARG A 460 13.77 -9.50 28.15
C ARG A 460 12.84 -10.61 27.65
N ALA A 461 13.41 -11.66 27.04
CA ALA A 461 12.65 -12.77 26.49
C ALA A 461 11.86 -13.56 27.56
N ARG A 462 12.41 -13.67 28.77
CA ARG A 462 11.75 -14.35 29.90
C ARG A 462 10.58 -13.51 30.44
N VAL A 463 10.77 -12.20 30.57
CA VAL A 463 9.72 -11.28 31.04
C VAL A 463 8.56 -11.23 30.05
N VAL A 464 8.84 -11.09 28.75
CA VAL A 464 7.80 -11.09 27.70
C VAL A 464 7.02 -12.41 27.70
N LYS A 465 7.69 -13.57 27.82
CA LYS A 465 7.01 -14.86 27.94
C LYS A 465 6.06 -14.94 29.14
N ALA A 466 6.43 -14.36 30.28
CA ALA A 466 5.57 -14.35 31.46
C ALA A 466 4.34 -13.46 31.26
N LEU A 467 4.51 -12.27 30.67
CA LEU A 467 3.39 -11.39 30.34
C LEU A 467 2.44 -12.00 29.31
N ASP A 468 2.98 -12.63 28.25
CA ASP A 468 2.18 -13.38 27.27
C ASP A 468 1.34 -14.46 27.99
N TYR A 469 1.94 -15.22 28.91
CA TYR A 469 1.25 -16.23 29.72
C TYR A 469 0.14 -15.63 30.60
N PHE A 470 0.38 -14.47 31.24
CA PHE A 470 -0.64 -13.81 32.05
C PHE A 470 -1.84 -13.36 31.21
N GLN A 471 -1.58 -12.87 29.98
CA GLN A 471 -2.64 -12.49 29.05
C GLN A 471 -3.43 -13.70 28.56
N GLU A 472 -2.76 -14.80 28.20
CA GLU A 472 -3.42 -16.05 27.79
C GLU A 472 -4.35 -16.61 28.88
N ARG A 473 -4.00 -16.39 30.15
CA ARG A 473 -4.82 -16.74 31.31
C ARG A 473 -5.93 -15.73 31.64
N GLY A 474 -5.99 -14.60 30.93
CA GLY A 474 -6.97 -13.53 31.17
C GLY A 474 -6.72 -12.74 32.46
N TRP A 475 -5.50 -12.78 33.00
CA TRP A 475 -5.14 -12.06 34.24
C TRP A 475 -4.74 -10.62 33.98
N ILE A 476 -4.22 -10.34 32.79
CA ILE A 476 -3.85 -9.01 32.33
C ILE A 476 -4.35 -8.78 30.90
N GLU A 477 -4.51 -7.50 30.57
CA GLU A 477 -4.63 -6.99 29.20
C GLU A 477 -3.24 -6.44 28.82
N LEU A 478 -2.57 -7.01 27.81
CA LEU A 478 -1.22 -6.62 27.40
C LEU A 478 -1.26 -5.77 26.13
N GLU A 479 -0.53 -4.66 26.14
CA GLU A 479 -0.37 -3.76 25.01
C GLU A 479 1.12 -3.57 24.73
N SER A 480 1.56 -4.01 23.55
CA SER A 480 2.94 -3.83 23.09
C SER A 480 3.02 -2.60 22.18
N LYS A 481 3.84 -1.63 22.53
CA LYS A 481 4.02 -0.36 21.80
C LYS A 481 5.45 -0.22 21.26
N GLN A 482 5.60 0.68 20.30
CA GLN A 482 6.90 1.07 19.74
C GLN A 482 7.69 -0.11 19.17
N MET A 483 7.27 -0.62 18.01
CA MET A 483 8.05 -1.63 17.30
C MET A 483 9.41 -1.05 16.90
N THR A 484 10.48 -1.65 17.43
CA THR A 484 11.86 -1.38 17.08
C THR A 484 12.36 -2.48 16.18
N GLU A 485 12.89 -2.10 15.01
CA GLU A 485 13.57 -3.00 14.10
C GLU A 485 15.07 -2.90 14.34
N VAL A 486 15.76 -4.04 14.35
CA VAL A 486 17.22 -4.10 14.48
C VAL A 486 17.81 -4.51 13.14
N TYR A 487 18.70 -3.68 12.63
CA TYR A 487 19.47 -3.93 11.42
C TYR A 487 20.93 -4.17 11.77
N ALA A 488 21.56 -5.12 11.08
CA ALA A 488 23.01 -5.20 11.03
C ALA A 488 23.54 -4.16 10.04
N VAL A 489 24.51 -3.36 10.46
CA VAL A 489 25.28 -2.51 9.56
C VAL A 489 26.42 -3.34 8.99
N ARG A 490 26.32 -3.66 7.70
CA ARG A 490 27.28 -4.52 6.99
C ARG A 490 28.46 -3.72 6.46
N GLU A 491 28.19 -2.49 6.04
CA GLU A 491 29.19 -1.56 5.53
C GLU A 491 28.93 -0.20 6.16
N ALA A 492 29.88 0.27 6.97
CA ALA A 492 29.81 1.57 7.65
C ALA A 492 30.75 2.63 7.05
N GLY A 493 31.62 2.24 6.11
CA GLY A 493 32.63 3.10 5.48
C GLY A 493 32.22 3.67 4.12
N PHE A 494 30.92 3.78 3.85
CA PHE A 494 30.43 4.35 2.60
C PHE A 494 30.64 5.88 2.56
N ASP A 495 30.82 6.44 1.36
CA ASP A 495 30.81 7.88 1.16
C ASP A 495 29.39 8.41 1.37
N MET A 496 29.19 9.09 2.50
CA MET A 496 27.88 9.59 2.92
C MET A 496 27.30 10.61 1.95
N ASP A 497 28.12 11.49 1.38
CA ASP A 497 27.65 12.53 0.47
C ASP A 497 27.30 11.94 -0.89
N ALA A 498 28.20 11.12 -1.46
CA ALA A 498 27.95 10.46 -2.74
C ALA A 498 26.69 9.56 -2.69
N LEU A 499 26.52 8.80 -1.61
CA LEU A 499 25.35 7.94 -1.43
C LEU A 499 24.07 8.76 -1.19
N SER A 500 24.15 9.88 -0.47
CA SER A 500 23.02 10.81 -0.31
C SER A 500 22.56 11.36 -1.65
N ASP A 501 23.50 11.74 -2.52
CA ASP A 501 23.22 12.27 -3.86
C ASP A 501 22.61 11.21 -4.78
N GLU A 502 23.13 9.98 -4.76
CA GLU A 502 22.59 8.85 -5.53
C GLU A 502 21.14 8.54 -5.13
N LEU A 503 20.88 8.41 -3.83
CA LEU A 503 19.56 8.08 -3.29
C LEU A 503 18.58 9.24 -3.50
N TYR A 504 19.02 10.49 -3.35
CA TYR A 504 18.21 11.66 -3.65
C TYR A 504 17.82 11.68 -5.14
N ALA A 505 18.78 11.44 -6.04
CA ALA A 505 18.51 11.36 -7.48
C ALA A 505 17.53 10.22 -7.81
N TYR A 506 17.61 9.09 -7.11
CA TYR A 506 16.62 8.00 -7.24
C TYR A 506 15.20 8.48 -6.91
N PHE A 507 15.01 9.16 -5.77
CA PHE A 507 13.69 9.68 -5.41
C PHE A 507 13.19 10.78 -6.35
N LYS A 508 14.08 11.63 -6.88
CA LYS A 508 13.71 12.64 -7.90
C LYS A 508 13.28 12.03 -9.22
N ARG A 509 13.91 10.92 -9.67
CA ARG A 509 13.44 10.17 -10.84
C ARG A 509 12.05 9.57 -10.62
N HIS A 510 11.81 9.02 -9.43
CA HIS A 510 10.49 8.51 -9.06
C HIS A 510 9.43 9.61 -9.01
N GLU A 511 9.74 10.77 -8.42
CA GLU A 511 8.86 11.97 -8.43
C GLU A 511 8.46 12.35 -9.87
N ALA A 512 9.44 12.49 -10.76
CA ALA A 512 9.19 12.81 -12.17
C ALA A 512 8.32 11.76 -12.88
N SER A 513 8.53 10.47 -12.59
CA SER A 513 7.72 9.39 -13.15
C SER A 513 6.26 9.45 -12.67
N GLU A 514 6.02 9.75 -11.40
CA GLU A 514 4.67 9.89 -10.84
C GLU A 514 3.94 11.12 -11.41
N ILE A 515 4.62 12.26 -11.53
CA ILE A 515 4.06 13.46 -12.18
C ILE A 515 3.72 13.18 -13.65
N ALA A 516 4.60 12.48 -14.38
CA ALA A 516 4.34 12.11 -15.76
C ALA A 516 3.12 11.17 -15.91
N ARG A 517 2.85 10.30 -14.93
CA ARG A 517 1.64 9.45 -14.91
C ARG A 517 0.36 10.25 -14.75
N ILE A 518 0.38 11.30 -13.93
CA ILE A 518 -0.75 12.24 -13.82
C ILE A 518 -0.98 12.93 -15.17
N GLY A 519 0.08 13.39 -15.83
CA GLY A 519 0.02 13.96 -17.18
C GLY A 519 -0.60 13.02 -18.21
N ALA A 520 -0.11 11.78 -18.28
CA ALA A 520 -0.64 10.76 -19.20
C ALA A 520 -2.13 10.45 -18.98
N MET A 521 -2.59 10.50 -17.74
CA MET A 521 -4.01 10.35 -17.40
C MET A 521 -4.84 11.55 -17.90
N LEU A 522 -4.36 12.78 -17.71
CA LEU A 522 -5.03 13.97 -18.24
C LEU A 522 -5.12 13.92 -19.77
N GLU A 523 -4.05 13.50 -20.44
CA GLU A 523 -4.02 13.31 -21.89
C GLU A 523 -4.98 12.24 -22.38
N LEU A 524 -5.19 11.17 -21.60
CA LEU A 524 -6.19 10.16 -21.90
C LEU A 524 -7.60 10.77 -21.84
N PHE A 525 -7.92 11.51 -20.77
CA PHE A 525 -9.26 12.08 -20.57
C PHE A 525 -9.58 13.24 -21.51
N ALA A 526 -8.58 14.04 -21.89
CA ALA A 526 -8.73 15.15 -22.83
C ALA A 526 -8.61 14.72 -24.31
N SER A 527 -8.56 13.42 -24.60
CA SER A 527 -8.36 12.95 -25.96
C SER A 527 -9.57 13.17 -26.86
N ASP A 528 -9.29 13.48 -28.12
CA ASP A 528 -10.23 13.43 -29.26
C ASP A 528 -10.33 12.04 -29.93
N GLN A 529 -9.58 11.05 -29.46
CA GLN A 529 -9.61 9.66 -29.93
C GLN A 529 -10.41 8.77 -28.98
N CYS A 530 -10.86 7.61 -29.48
CA CYS A 530 -11.62 6.65 -28.69
C CYS A 530 -10.91 6.28 -27.37
N LEU A 531 -11.55 6.59 -26.24
CA LEU A 531 -10.98 6.38 -24.90
C LEU A 531 -10.63 4.91 -24.63
N SER A 532 -11.51 3.98 -25.00
CA SER A 532 -11.28 2.54 -24.80
C SER A 532 -10.08 2.03 -25.63
N ARG A 533 -9.84 2.60 -26.81
CA ARG A 533 -8.70 2.26 -27.68
C ARG A 533 -7.41 2.79 -27.08
N ARG A 534 -7.39 4.06 -26.66
CA ARG A 534 -6.22 4.66 -26.00
C ARG A 534 -5.87 3.95 -24.70
N LEU A 535 -6.86 3.62 -23.88
CA LEU A 535 -6.66 2.86 -22.64
C LEU A 535 -6.07 1.48 -22.93
N ALA A 536 -6.60 0.75 -23.93
CA ALA A 536 -6.05 -0.55 -24.31
C ALA A 536 -4.60 -0.45 -24.81
N ARG A 537 -4.30 0.53 -25.68
CA ARG A 537 -2.93 0.76 -26.18
C ARG A 537 -1.95 1.16 -25.08
N TYR A 538 -2.40 1.91 -24.07
CA TYR A 538 -1.58 2.24 -22.89
C TYR A 538 -1.04 0.98 -22.19
N PHE A 539 -1.84 -0.09 -22.15
CA PHE A 539 -1.44 -1.41 -21.62
C PHE A 539 -0.86 -2.37 -22.68
N GLY A 540 -0.55 -1.88 -23.88
CA GLY A 540 0.00 -2.68 -24.97
C GLY A 540 -1.00 -3.59 -25.69
N ASP A 541 -2.31 -3.39 -25.50
CA ASP A 541 -3.34 -4.13 -26.23
C ASP A 541 -3.73 -3.44 -27.53
N GLU A 542 -3.11 -3.89 -28.62
CA GLU A 542 -3.37 -3.38 -29.98
C GLU A 542 -4.63 -3.99 -30.63
N ARG A 543 -5.37 -4.88 -29.94
CA ARG A 543 -6.57 -5.55 -30.50
C ARG A 543 -7.87 -4.79 -30.29
N ALA A 544 -7.88 -3.73 -29.48
CA ALA A 544 -9.07 -2.93 -29.23
C ALA A 544 -9.57 -2.24 -30.52
N PRO A 545 -10.88 -2.12 -30.74
CA PRO A 545 -11.42 -1.45 -31.92
C PRO A 545 -10.98 0.03 -31.98
N GLU A 546 -10.75 0.56 -33.18
CA GLU A 546 -10.39 1.98 -33.37
C GLU A 546 -11.46 2.92 -32.82
N HIS A 547 -12.73 2.55 -33.03
CA HIS A 547 -13.90 3.21 -32.47
C HIS A 547 -14.75 2.19 -31.71
N CYS A 548 -14.87 2.34 -30.39
CA CYS A 548 -15.66 1.40 -29.58
C CYS A 548 -17.18 1.62 -29.69
N GLY A 549 -17.63 2.79 -30.16
CA GLY A 549 -19.04 3.15 -30.29
C GLY A 549 -19.75 3.53 -28.98
N HIS A 550 -19.11 3.37 -27.82
CA HIS A 550 -19.77 3.52 -26.51
C HIS A 550 -19.05 4.43 -25.50
N CYS A 551 -17.85 4.93 -25.82
CA CYS A 551 -17.20 5.97 -25.01
C CYS A 551 -17.70 7.37 -25.37
N SER A 552 -17.51 8.35 -24.48
CA SER A 552 -17.96 9.74 -24.69
C SER A 552 -17.44 10.33 -26.01
N VAL A 553 -16.17 10.08 -26.36
CA VAL A 553 -15.56 10.54 -27.62
C VAL A 553 -16.24 9.92 -28.84
N CYS A 554 -16.46 8.60 -28.86
CA CYS A 554 -17.17 7.93 -29.96
C CYS A 554 -18.63 8.40 -30.08
N ALA A 555 -19.21 8.91 -28.99
CA ALA A 555 -20.53 9.50 -28.97
C ALA A 555 -20.53 11.02 -29.26
N GLY A 556 -19.41 11.57 -29.76
CA GLY A 556 -19.28 12.98 -30.15
C GLY A 556 -19.12 13.96 -28.97
N ARG A 557 -18.90 13.46 -27.75
CA ARG A 557 -18.72 14.27 -26.52
C ARG A 557 -17.25 14.25 -26.10
N VAL A 558 -16.42 14.97 -26.84
CA VAL A 558 -15.01 15.18 -26.48
C VAL A 558 -14.92 16.11 -25.28
N ALA A 559 -14.14 15.73 -24.26
CA ALA A 559 -14.02 16.52 -23.04
C ALA A 559 -12.92 17.58 -23.18
N HIS A 560 -13.30 18.84 -22.98
CA HIS A 560 -12.36 19.95 -22.81
C HIS A 560 -12.29 20.30 -21.33
N LEU A 561 -11.21 19.87 -20.67
CA LEU A 561 -11.05 20.02 -19.23
C LEU A 561 -10.93 21.51 -18.86
N PRO A 562 -11.77 22.04 -17.96
CA PRO A 562 -11.64 23.42 -17.50
C PRO A 562 -10.26 23.65 -16.90
N GLU A 563 -9.61 24.74 -17.32
CA GLU A 563 -8.38 25.23 -16.68
C GLU A 563 -8.71 25.80 -15.29
N PRO A 564 -7.76 25.70 -14.34
CA PRO A 564 -7.97 26.27 -13.02
C PRO A 564 -8.10 27.80 -13.11
N PRO A 565 -8.77 28.44 -12.14
CA PRO A 565 -8.87 29.90 -12.08
C PRO A 565 -7.48 30.55 -12.13
N ALA A 566 -7.35 31.66 -12.86
CA ALA A 566 -6.09 32.41 -12.89
C ALA A 566 -5.74 32.92 -11.49
N LEU A 567 -4.54 32.59 -11.02
CA LEU A 567 -4.03 33.03 -9.73
C LEU A 567 -3.17 34.29 -9.87
N PRO A 568 -3.18 35.21 -8.88
CA PRO A 568 -2.29 36.37 -8.88
C PRO A 568 -0.81 35.99 -8.98
N PRO A 569 0.03 36.74 -9.71
CA PRO A 569 1.48 36.54 -9.72
C PRO A 569 2.11 36.61 -8.32
N LEU A 570 3.18 35.84 -8.11
CA LEU A 570 3.93 35.79 -6.85
C LEU A 570 5.03 36.89 -6.74
N ASP A 571 5.26 37.64 -7.80
CA ASP A 571 6.35 38.64 -7.96
C ASP A 571 6.25 39.84 -6.99
N GLY A 572 5.05 40.19 -6.52
CA GLY A 572 4.82 41.28 -5.55
C GLY A 572 4.88 40.87 -4.08
N GLN A 573 5.27 39.64 -3.76
CA GLN A 573 5.22 39.09 -2.40
C GLN A 573 6.60 38.68 -1.91
N THR A 574 6.93 38.94 -0.64
CA THR A 574 8.22 38.53 -0.05
C THR A 574 8.07 37.27 0.80
N LEU A 575 9.02 36.35 0.66
CA LEU A 575 9.04 35.10 1.44
C LEU A 575 9.02 35.36 2.95
N GLN A 576 9.78 36.37 3.39
CA GLN A 576 9.90 36.75 4.80
C GLN A 576 8.55 37.15 5.40
N SER A 577 7.73 37.93 4.67
CA SER A 577 6.42 38.37 5.17
C SER A 577 5.44 37.21 5.41
N ARG A 578 5.59 36.10 4.70
CA ARG A 578 4.72 34.93 4.79
C ARG A 578 5.23 33.86 5.73
N CYS A 579 6.55 33.68 5.85
CA CYS A 579 7.13 32.52 6.50
C CYS A 579 8.08 32.82 7.67
N ALA A 580 8.33 34.08 8.05
CA ALA A 580 9.32 34.41 9.10
C ALA A 580 9.15 33.56 10.38
N ALA A 581 7.92 33.47 10.91
CA ALA A 581 7.64 32.67 12.10
C ALA A 581 7.96 31.19 11.93
N PHE A 582 7.80 30.64 10.72
CA PHE A 582 8.18 29.27 10.40
C PHE A 582 9.70 29.11 10.25
N LEU A 583 10.37 30.02 9.53
CA LEU A 583 11.81 30.01 9.33
C LEU A 583 12.56 30.06 10.68
N ASP A 584 12.20 31.00 11.54
CA ASP A 584 12.80 31.17 12.87
C ASP A 584 12.58 29.92 13.74
N LYS A 585 11.36 29.39 13.75
CA LYS A 585 11.01 28.21 14.54
C LYS A 585 11.72 26.95 14.04
N TYR A 586 11.86 26.81 12.72
CA TYR A 586 12.58 25.69 12.11
C TYR A 586 14.07 25.77 12.45
N GLN A 587 14.69 26.94 12.26
CA GLN A 587 16.09 27.17 12.57
C GLN A 587 16.38 26.94 14.06
N GLY A 588 15.54 27.45 14.96
CA GLY A 588 15.70 27.24 16.40
C GLY A 588 15.59 25.77 16.83
N ALA A 589 14.75 24.97 16.16
CA ALA A 589 14.54 23.57 16.50
C ALA A 589 15.54 22.61 15.83
N ARG A 590 16.09 22.96 14.66
CA ARG A 590 16.95 22.10 13.84
C ARG A 590 18.40 22.56 13.76
N GLY A 591 18.71 23.78 14.21
CA GLY A 591 20.04 24.38 14.12
C GLY A 591 20.46 24.76 12.70
N MET A 592 19.58 24.64 11.71
CA MET A 592 19.84 24.95 10.30
C MET A 592 18.58 25.51 9.62
N PRO A 593 18.72 26.35 8.58
CA PRO A 593 17.58 26.85 7.84
C PRO A 593 16.86 25.72 7.07
N PRO A 594 15.53 25.82 6.86
CA PRO A 594 14.79 24.87 6.05
C PRO A 594 15.23 24.94 4.58
N SER A 595 15.16 23.81 3.87
CA SER A 595 15.39 23.79 2.43
C SER A 595 14.28 24.52 1.67
N ALA A 596 14.54 24.88 0.42
CA ALA A 596 13.51 25.41 -0.48
C ALA A 596 12.29 24.48 -0.59
N ASP A 597 12.50 23.16 -0.64
CA ASP A 597 11.42 22.16 -0.69
C ASP A 597 10.60 22.15 0.62
N CYS A 598 11.26 22.24 1.78
CA CYS A 598 10.59 22.30 3.09
C CYS A 598 9.71 23.57 3.21
N VAL A 599 10.23 24.73 2.79
CA VAL A 599 9.47 25.99 2.76
C VAL A 599 8.31 25.92 1.76
N THR A 600 8.53 25.36 0.57
CA THR A 600 7.48 25.19 -0.45
C THR A 600 6.35 24.31 0.08
N ARG A 601 6.68 23.20 0.76
CA ARG A 601 5.70 22.30 1.39
C ARG A 601 4.88 23.01 2.47
N PHE A 602 5.50 23.87 3.27
CA PHE A 602 4.79 24.66 4.27
C PHE A 602 3.74 25.57 3.62
N LEU A 603 4.15 26.32 2.59
CA LEU A 603 3.28 27.23 1.84
C LEU A 603 2.15 26.51 1.08
N CYS A 604 2.43 25.34 0.52
CA CYS A 604 1.45 24.54 -0.22
C CYS A 604 0.59 23.64 0.70
N GLY A 605 0.75 23.71 2.03
CA GLY A 605 -0.04 22.92 2.97
C GLY A 605 0.31 21.42 3.02
N ILE A 606 1.47 21.05 2.47
CA ILE A 606 1.93 19.66 2.39
C ILE A 606 2.57 19.27 3.73
N SER A 607 1.85 18.50 4.53
CA SER A 607 2.38 18.10 5.84
C SER A 607 3.56 17.13 5.74
N VAL A 608 4.63 17.43 6.47
CA VAL A 608 5.79 16.54 6.70
C VAL A 608 6.00 16.30 8.20
N PRO A 609 6.75 15.26 8.61
CA PRO A 609 6.92 14.93 10.04
C PRO A 609 7.39 16.09 10.91
N ALA A 610 8.35 16.90 10.43
CA ALA A 610 8.85 18.05 11.19
C ALA A 610 7.74 19.05 11.56
N PHE A 611 6.72 19.21 10.72
CA PHE A 611 5.66 20.19 10.94
C PHE A 611 4.80 19.86 12.16
N THR A 612 4.63 18.59 12.50
CA THR A 612 3.86 18.17 13.67
C THR A 612 4.55 18.63 14.96
N ARG A 613 5.85 18.36 15.10
CA ARG A 613 6.63 18.78 16.28
C ARG A 613 6.73 20.31 16.40
N LEU A 614 6.89 20.98 15.26
CA LEU A 614 6.95 22.44 15.21
C LEU A 614 5.57 23.10 15.35
N ARG A 615 4.46 22.34 15.40
CA ARG A 615 3.10 22.88 15.27
C ARG A 615 3.00 23.85 14.08
N ALA A 616 3.67 23.54 12.97
CA ALA A 616 3.80 24.46 11.85
C ALA A 616 2.45 24.78 11.20
N ARG A 617 1.49 23.85 11.26
CA ARG A 617 0.12 24.04 10.74
C ARG A 617 -0.64 25.19 11.37
N THR A 618 -0.24 25.65 12.56
CA THR A 618 -0.87 26.78 13.25
C THR A 618 -0.14 28.09 13.00
N LEU A 619 0.97 28.08 12.26
CA LEU A 619 1.75 29.27 11.98
C LEU A 619 1.18 30.01 10.77
N PRO A 620 1.27 31.36 10.75
CA PRO A 620 0.96 32.14 9.56
C PRO A 620 1.74 31.65 8.35
N GLY A 621 1.08 31.60 7.20
CA GLY A 621 1.68 31.16 5.93
C GLY A 621 1.51 29.67 5.62
N TYR A 622 1.14 28.83 6.58
CA TYR A 622 0.85 27.42 6.29
C TYR A 622 -0.35 27.31 5.34
N ALA A 623 -0.19 26.55 4.26
CA ALA A 623 -1.21 26.40 3.20
C ALA A 623 -1.63 27.71 2.50
N ALA A 624 -0.88 28.81 2.68
CA ALA A 624 -1.24 30.10 2.09
C ALA A 624 -1.17 30.15 0.55
N LEU A 625 -0.50 29.17 -0.07
CA LEU A 625 -0.37 29.00 -1.51
C LEU A 625 -0.84 27.60 -1.96
N GLU A 626 -1.77 26.97 -1.25
CA GLU A 626 -2.25 25.61 -1.55
C GLU A 626 -2.90 25.45 -2.94
N ASP A 627 -3.46 26.54 -3.47
CA ASP A 627 -4.06 26.56 -4.81
C ASP A 627 -3.03 26.68 -5.95
N TYR A 628 -1.78 27.06 -5.64
CA TYR A 628 -0.74 27.25 -6.65
C TYR A 628 -0.07 25.92 -7.01
N PRO A 629 0.35 25.72 -8.27
CA PRO A 629 1.20 24.60 -8.65
C PRO A 629 2.50 24.59 -7.84
N TYR A 630 2.83 23.45 -7.22
CA TYR A 630 4.02 23.33 -6.36
C TYR A 630 5.30 23.75 -7.07
N ALA A 631 5.47 23.40 -8.35
CA ALA A 631 6.64 23.77 -9.14
C ALA A 631 6.80 25.29 -9.28
N GLN A 632 5.69 26.04 -9.41
CA GLN A 632 5.70 27.50 -9.49
C GLN A 632 6.10 28.11 -8.14
N VAL A 633 5.50 27.62 -7.04
CA VAL A 633 5.85 28.07 -5.68
C VAL A 633 7.31 27.77 -5.38
N ARG A 634 7.80 26.58 -5.74
CA ARG A 634 9.20 26.18 -5.54
C ARG A 634 10.17 27.07 -6.28
N ALA A 635 9.90 27.37 -7.56
CA ALA A 635 10.74 28.26 -8.35
C ALA A 635 10.79 29.67 -7.72
N TRP A 636 9.65 30.18 -7.25
CA TRP A 636 9.58 31.45 -6.53
C TRP A 636 10.36 31.42 -5.20
N VAL A 637 10.20 30.37 -4.38
CA VAL A 637 10.95 30.19 -3.12
C VAL A 637 12.46 30.14 -3.39
N MET A 638 12.91 29.38 -4.39
CA MET A 638 14.32 29.29 -4.75
C MET A 638 14.90 30.65 -5.18
N ALA A 639 14.14 31.42 -5.98
CA ALA A 639 14.55 32.76 -6.39
C ALA A 639 14.67 33.71 -5.19
N GLN A 640 13.74 33.64 -4.23
CA GLN A 640 13.76 34.46 -3.02
C GLN A 640 14.92 34.09 -2.08
N LEU A 641 15.19 32.79 -1.89
CA LEU A 641 16.31 32.32 -1.06
C LEU A 641 17.69 32.58 -1.68
N ALA A 642 17.77 32.83 -2.99
CA ALA A 642 19.02 33.23 -3.66
C ALA A 642 19.29 34.74 -3.57
N GLN A 643 18.28 35.55 -3.19
CA GLN A 643 18.36 37.02 -3.13
C GLN A 643 18.64 37.56 -1.72
N GLY A 644 18.49 36.74 -0.68
CA GLY A 644 18.80 37.07 0.72
C GLY A 644 19.90 36.16 1.26
#